data_AF-A0A934UES5-F1
#
_entry.id   AF-A0A934UES5-F1
#
_cell.length_a   1.000
_cell.length_b   1.000
_cell.length_c   1.000
_cell.angle_alpha   90.00
_cell.angle_beta   90.00
_cell.angle_gamma   90.00
#
_symmetry.space_group_name_H-M   'P 1'
#
loop_
_entity.id
_entity.type
_entity.pdbx_description
1 polymer ?
#
loop_
_entity_poly.entity_id
_entity_poly.type
_entity_poly.pdbx_seq_one_letter_code
_entity_poly.pdbx_strand_id
1 'polypeptide(L)'
;MPSEQSLVAQWNEMMLDAIRSAGAKPTETTYQLHLTSSAIYDAWAAYDPHASGHYSQLDRPDTEHDMAHKAEAVSYAAHTMLSHFFPDRAADFDAFMDQLGYDTSVSGTDPSTAAGLGNLAAQNVLAARADDGSNAANGYADTTGYSPVNSADPDAANAPGGVDFDANRWQPLRVPTGTVVDENGVPIADPNDPASYQDQIALTPHWGGVTPFALETGDQFRPEAPPELGNFDTYVDAAGNLTTYDQAWRDQFTQVMQASADLTTEQKVIAEYWADGPRTESPPGHWNQIAQDIALREGHGIDEDAKLFFAVNAAVFDAGIATWEAKFHYDLIRPQSAIRHLYFGQEIQAWGGPNMGTRTIMGEEWQPYQNVTFVTPPFPEFISGHSAFSMAAAHTIAAFVGSDQFYDGTTLGNYDLDDVEGTDLLGQYVATELVFEEWQDVEPVVLQWDTLTEAAQEAGISRIYGGIHIQDGNLRSLELGEQVAGQAEIYWQTLFTRGGDDTLVCDVAGGMMMAGAGNDHVQGRRGIDQIMGGAGDDYLTGRAAADLLDGGDGDDDLRGGQDDDVLLGGGGKDNLRGHKGNDQLFGGDGDDILNAGYGNDYLHGGAGDDTLLGKHGTNVLIGGEGWDILRGGSGADSFVFSVDDGLSVDTVRRFQTQQDRLVLQGFDPDARVQTMSFQGDTAVFVGGKHIATVKGLDPDDLVLGDTIIFDDTPFV
;
A
#
# COMPACT_ATOMS: atom_id res chain seq x y z
N MET A 1 -18.85 -24.52 10.77
CA MET A 1 -17.49 -24.71 10.23
C MET A 1 -17.38 -26.12 9.67
N PRO A 2 -17.10 -26.27 8.36
CA PRO A 2 -16.72 -27.57 7.79
C PRO A 2 -15.49 -28.07 8.55
N SER A 3 -15.50 -29.30 9.05
CA SER A 3 -14.48 -29.84 9.96
C SER A 3 -13.11 -30.14 9.32
N GLU A 4 -12.87 -29.63 8.11
CA GLU A 4 -11.67 -29.90 7.29
C GLU A 4 -10.80 -28.66 7.04
N GLN A 5 -11.27 -27.45 7.37
CA GLN A 5 -10.47 -26.22 7.25
C GLN A 5 -9.47 -26.07 8.39
N SER A 6 -8.31 -25.46 8.10
CA SER A 6 -7.35 -25.07 9.14
C SER A 6 -7.95 -24.05 10.10
N LEU A 7 -7.31 -23.85 11.25
CA LEU A 7 -7.72 -22.84 12.22
C LEU A 7 -7.55 -21.41 11.66
N VAL A 8 -6.51 -21.17 10.87
CA VAL A 8 -6.26 -19.85 10.26
C VAL A 8 -7.34 -19.55 9.21
N ALA A 9 -7.70 -20.53 8.37
CA ALA A 9 -8.81 -20.39 7.41
C ALA A 9 -10.16 -20.12 8.10
N GLN A 10 -10.40 -20.72 9.27
CA GLN A 10 -11.58 -20.44 10.07
C GLN A 10 -11.60 -18.99 10.60
N TRP A 11 -10.48 -18.47 11.08
CA TRP A 11 -10.35 -17.06 11.46
C TRP A 11 -10.50 -16.11 10.28
N ASN A 12 -9.96 -16.49 9.10
CA ASN A 12 -10.17 -15.77 7.86
C ASN A 12 -11.66 -15.66 7.50
N GLU A 13 -12.43 -16.74 7.60
CA GLU A 13 -13.88 -16.68 7.37
C GLU A 13 -14.58 -15.75 8.39
N MET A 14 -14.18 -15.76 9.66
CA MET A 14 -14.76 -14.83 10.64
C MET A 14 -14.48 -13.36 10.27
N MET A 15 -13.28 -13.08 9.77
CA MET A 15 -12.91 -11.77 9.25
C MET A 15 -13.76 -11.38 8.05
N LEU A 16 -13.88 -12.25 7.05
CA LEU A 16 -14.70 -12.02 5.85
C LEU A 16 -16.17 -11.78 6.22
N ASP A 17 -16.74 -12.57 7.13
CA ASP A 17 -18.10 -12.39 7.62
C ASP A 17 -18.31 -11.03 8.33
N ALA A 18 -17.30 -10.55 9.06
CA ALA A 18 -17.34 -9.22 9.68
C ALA A 18 -17.23 -8.09 8.66
N ILE A 19 -16.35 -8.21 7.66
CA ILE A 19 -16.19 -7.29 6.53
C ILE A 19 -17.52 -7.15 5.76
N ARG A 20 -18.15 -8.29 5.42
CA ARG A 20 -19.47 -8.33 4.75
C ARG A 20 -20.53 -7.59 5.55
N SER A 21 -20.58 -7.83 6.85
CA SER A 21 -21.57 -7.22 7.75
C SER A 21 -21.35 -5.72 7.94
N ALA A 22 -20.09 -5.26 7.91
CA ALA A 22 -19.73 -3.86 8.06
C ALA A 22 -19.93 -3.03 6.77
N GLY A 23 -19.95 -3.67 5.60
CA GLY A 23 -20.00 -2.99 4.31
C GLY A 23 -18.73 -2.17 4.03
N ALA A 24 -17.59 -2.71 4.49
CA ALA A 24 -16.27 -2.08 4.38
C ALA A 24 -15.93 -1.75 2.92
N LYS A 25 -15.20 -0.65 2.74
CA LYS A 25 -14.79 -0.19 1.41
C LYS A 25 -13.51 -0.87 0.96
N PRO A 26 -13.22 -0.99 -0.35
CA PRO A 26 -12.07 -1.78 -0.82
C PRO A 26 -10.74 -1.46 -0.13
N THR A 27 -10.43 -0.18 0.11
CA THR A 27 -9.21 0.23 0.84
C THR A 27 -9.24 -0.20 2.31
N GLU A 28 -10.38 -0.08 2.98
CA GLU A 28 -10.54 -0.54 4.36
C GLU A 28 -10.42 -2.06 4.45
N THR A 29 -11.02 -2.77 3.48
CA THR A 29 -10.96 -4.23 3.35
C THR A 29 -9.52 -4.69 3.21
N THR A 30 -8.74 -4.13 2.27
CA THR A 30 -7.33 -4.55 2.10
C THR A 30 -6.51 -4.29 3.37
N TYR A 31 -6.75 -3.18 4.04
CA TYR A 31 -6.11 -2.84 5.30
C TYR A 31 -6.42 -3.83 6.42
N GLN A 32 -7.70 -4.12 6.64
CA GLN A 32 -8.17 -5.04 7.68
C GLN A 32 -7.68 -6.47 7.44
N LEU A 33 -7.73 -6.93 6.17
CA LEU A 33 -7.20 -8.23 5.76
C LEU A 33 -5.69 -8.33 6.01
N HIS A 34 -4.92 -7.36 5.54
CA HIS A 34 -3.46 -7.37 5.68
C HIS A 34 -3.04 -7.36 7.15
N LEU A 35 -3.46 -6.35 7.93
CA LEU A 35 -3.04 -6.23 9.32
C LEU A 35 -3.44 -7.45 10.17
N THR A 36 -4.63 -7.99 9.98
CA THR A 36 -5.06 -9.20 10.69
C THR A 36 -4.19 -10.40 10.32
N SER A 37 -3.93 -10.60 9.02
CA SER A 37 -3.07 -11.69 8.56
C SER A 37 -1.61 -11.52 8.98
N SER A 38 -1.10 -10.30 9.09
CA SER A 38 0.24 -10.00 9.61
C SER A 38 0.37 -10.32 11.09
N ALA A 39 -0.64 -9.99 11.91
CA ALA A 39 -0.62 -10.35 13.33
C ALA A 39 -0.64 -11.88 13.52
N ILE A 40 -1.44 -12.58 12.72
CA ILE A 40 -1.47 -14.05 12.70
C ILE A 40 -0.11 -14.61 12.27
N TYR A 41 0.49 -14.04 11.22
CA TYR A 41 1.78 -14.46 10.70
C TYR A 41 2.89 -14.26 11.73
N ASP A 42 3.02 -13.07 12.35
CA ASP A 42 4.04 -12.80 13.36
C ASP A 42 3.87 -13.71 14.59
N ALA A 43 2.62 -13.95 15.02
CA ALA A 43 2.32 -14.88 16.11
C ALA A 43 2.70 -16.32 15.76
N TRP A 44 2.58 -16.71 14.49
CA TRP A 44 2.98 -18.01 13.99
C TRP A 44 4.51 -18.14 13.82
N ALA A 45 5.16 -17.11 13.24
CA ALA A 45 6.57 -17.07 12.90
C ALA A 45 7.46 -17.25 14.14
N ALA A 46 6.99 -16.76 15.29
CA ALA A 46 7.56 -17.03 16.62
C ALA A 46 7.90 -18.51 16.90
N TYR A 47 7.23 -19.45 16.24
CA TYR A 47 7.35 -20.90 16.42
C TYR A 47 7.93 -21.62 15.21
N ASP A 48 8.46 -20.90 14.22
CA ASP A 48 9.09 -21.48 13.03
C ASP A 48 10.58 -21.10 13.01
N PRO A 49 11.50 -22.07 12.90
CA PRO A 49 12.94 -21.82 12.97
C PRO A 49 13.53 -21.15 11.73
N HIS A 50 12.71 -20.89 10.71
CA HIS A 50 13.11 -20.29 9.44
C HIS A 50 12.31 -19.03 9.10
N ALA A 51 11.28 -18.70 9.88
CA ALA A 51 10.47 -17.53 9.63
C ALA A 51 10.92 -16.34 10.46
N SER A 52 10.80 -15.17 9.85
CA SER A 52 10.98 -13.87 10.46
C SER A 52 9.60 -13.25 10.68
N GLY A 53 9.38 -12.61 11.83
CA GLY A 53 8.22 -11.75 12.01
C GLY A 53 8.36 -10.49 11.15
N HIS A 54 7.26 -10.00 10.59
CA HIS A 54 7.25 -8.81 9.74
C HIS A 54 7.30 -7.51 10.57
N TYR A 55 6.47 -7.41 11.61
CA TYR A 55 6.40 -6.21 12.46
C TYR A 55 7.12 -6.41 13.79
N SER A 56 7.40 -7.66 14.18
CA SER A 56 8.20 -7.96 15.37
C SER A 56 8.74 -9.38 15.40
N GLN A 57 9.99 -9.55 15.81
CA GLN A 57 10.58 -10.86 16.08
C GLN A 57 10.22 -11.34 17.49
N LEU A 58 9.49 -12.46 17.60
CA LEU A 58 8.90 -12.98 18.85
C LEU A 58 9.32 -14.43 19.16
N ASP A 59 10.61 -14.76 19.05
CA ASP A 59 11.10 -16.14 19.12
C ASP A 59 10.66 -16.94 20.36
N ARG A 60 10.24 -18.19 20.11
CA ARG A 60 9.93 -19.19 21.15
C ARG A 60 10.95 -20.32 21.17
N PRO A 61 11.22 -20.92 22.35
CA PRO A 61 12.10 -22.07 22.42
C PRO A 61 11.61 -23.24 21.57
N ASP A 62 12.50 -23.99 20.92
CA ASP A 62 12.19 -25.17 20.10
C ASP A 62 11.24 -26.18 20.76
N THR A 63 11.24 -26.26 22.10
CA THR A 63 10.35 -27.15 22.87
C THR A 63 8.88 -26.78 22.78
N GLU A 64 8.56 -25.58 22.29
CA GLU A 64 7.21 -25.05 22.15
C GLU A 64 6.77 -24.92 20.70
N HIS A 65 7.59 -25.35 19.73
CA HIS A 65 7.25 -25.35 18.29
C HIS A 65 6.26 -26.48 17.94
N ASP A 66 5.21 -26.63 18.74
CA ASP A 66 4.13 -27.58 18.54
C ASP A 66 2.83 -26.90 18.10
N MET A 67 1.92 -27.69 17.55
CA MET A 67 0.65 -27.19 17.02
C MET A 67 -0.25 -26.57 18.10
N ALA A 68 -0.11 -26.95 19.37
CA ALA A 68 -0.97 -26.42 20.42
C ALA A 68 -0.61 -24.96 20.74
N HIS A 69 0.68 -24.66 20.86
CA HIS A 69 1.14 -23.30 21.09
C HIS A 69 0.89 -22.41 19.87
N LYS A 70 1.19 -22.91 18.66
CA LYS A 70 0.87 -22.19 17.41
C LYS A 70 -0.62 -21.86 17.32
N ALA A 71 -1.50 -22.84 17.54
CA ALA A 71 -2.95 -22.66 17.47
C ALA A 71 -3.48 -21.64 18.50
N GLU A 72 -2.93 -21.65 19.72
CA GLU A 72 -3.31 -20.68 20.74
C GLU A 72 -2.84 -19.28 20.36
N ALA A 73 -1.56 -19.11 20.00
CA ALA A 73 -0.99 -17.80 19.65
C ALA A 73 -1.70 -17.14 18.45
N VAL A 74 -1.91 -17.87 17.35
CA VAL A 74 -2.61 -17.33 16.18
C VAL A 74 -4.06 -16.96 16.49
N SER A 75 -4.71 -17.69 17.41
CA SER A 75 -6.10 -17.39 17.80
C SER A 75 -6.21 -16.11 18.62
N TYR A 76 -5.29 -15.87 19.56
CA TYR A 76 -5.27 -14.62 20.31
C TYR A 76 -4.88 -13.42 19.44
N ALA A 77 -3.98 -13.60 18.47
CA ALA A 77 -3.66 -12.57 17.49
C ALA A 77 -4.89 -12.20 16.63
N ALA A 78 -5.55 -13.20 16.04
CA ALA A 78 -6.77 -13.00 15.26
C ALA A 78 -7.90 -12.37 16.08
N HIS A 79 -8.16 -12.90 17.29
CA HIS A 79 -9.19 -12.38 18.20
C HIS A 79 -8.95 -10.91 18.55
N THR A 80 -7.71 -10.53 18.87
CA THR A 80 -7.36 -9.14 19.21
C THR A 80 -7.60 -8.21 18.02
N MET A 81 -7.14 -8.59 16.83
CA MET A 81 -7.30 -7.78 15.62
C MET A 81 -8.76 -7.64 15.20
N LEU A 82 -9.52 -8.74 15.19
CA LEU A 82 -10.93 -8.71 14.81
C LEU A 82 -11.78 -7.95 15.82
N SER A 83 -11.49 -8.09 17.12
CA SER A 83 -12.17 -7.30 18.16
C SER A 83 -11.83 -5.82 18.08
N HIS A 84 -10.64 -5.47 17.59
CA HIS A 84 -10.23 -4.09 17.34
C HIS A 84 -10.99 -3.48 16.15
N PHE A 85 -11.01 -4.15 14.99
CA PHE A 85 -11.66 -3.63 13.79
C PHE A 85 -13.18 -3.72 13.84
N PHE A 86 -13.73 -4.74 14.49
CA PHE A 86 -15.17 -5.02 14.53
C PHE A 86 -15.68 -5.16 15.97
N PRO A 87 -15.61 -4.09 16.78
CA PRO A 87 -16.01 -4.16 18.19
C PRO A 87 -17.48 -4.57 18.39
N ASP A 88 -18.35 -4.25 17.42
CA ASP A 88 -19.76 -4.65 17.44
C ASP A 88 -19.97 -6.18 17.25
N ARG A 89 -18.93 -6.88 16.79
CA ARG A 89 -18.90 -8.34 16.60
C ARG A 89 -18.01 -9.08 17.58
N ALA A 90 -17.43 -8.40 18.58
CA ALA A 90 -16.54 -9.00 19.56
C ALA A 90 -17.11 -10.28 20.23
N ALA A 91 -18.43 -10.31 20.48
CA ALA A 91 -19.10 -11.47 21.07
C ALA A 91 -19.04 -12.74 20.19
N ASP A 92 -18.99 -12.58 18.86
CA ASP A 92 -18.87 -13.72 17.95
C ASP A 92 -17.45 -14.31 18.01
N PHE A 93 -16.42 -13.45 18.08
CA PHE A 93 -15.03 -13.86 18.25
C PHE A 93 -14.78 -14.49 19.61
N ASP A 94 -15.39 -13.95 20.68
CA ASP A 94 -15.35 -14.54 22.01
C ASP A 94 -15.97 -15.95 22.02
N ALA A 95 -17.11 -16.13 21.35
CA ALA A 95 -17.76 -17.43 21.24
C ALA A 95 -16.90 -18.45 20.49
N PHE A 96 -16.14 -18.01 19.48
CA PHE A 96 -15.20 -18.89 18.78
C PHE A 96 -14.00 -19.27 19.65
N MET A 97 -13.42 -18.33 20.41
CA MET A 97 -12.39 -18.62 21.41
C MET A 97 -12.87 -19.63 22.46
N ASP A 98 -14.10 -19.47 22.97
CA ASP A 98 -14.73 -20.42 23.90
C ASP A 98 -14.87 -21.83 23.29
N GLN A 99 -15.20 -21.92 22.00
CA GLN A 99 -15.29 -23.19 21.27
C GLN A 99 -13.93 -23.88 21.17
N LEU A 100 -12.85 -23.12 21.00
CA LEU A 100 -11.47 -23.61 20.97
C LEU A 100 -10.95 -23.96 22.38
N GLY A 101 -11.61 -23.46 23.42
CA GLY A 101 -11.25 -23.69 24.83
C GLY A 101 -10.25 -22.66 25.39
N TYR A 102 -10.17 -21.47 24.78
CA TYR A 102 -9.29 -20.38 25.19
C TYR A 102 -10.03 -19.34 26.07
N ASP A 103 -9.34 -18.76 27.05
CA ASP A 103 -9.90 -17.81 28.03
C ASP A 103 -9.79 -16.36 27.52
N THR A 104 -10.90 -15.82 27.02
CA THR A 104 -10.98 -14.45 26.48
C THR A 104 -10.72 -13.34 27.51
N SER A 105 -10.63 -13.67 28.81
CA SER A 105 -10.23 -12.70 29.83
C SER A 105 -8.72 -12.42 29.85
N VAL A 106 -7.92 -13.22 29.14
CA VAL A 106 -6.47 -13.03 29.00
C VAL A 106 -6.18 -11.90 28.02
N SER A 107 -5.91 -10.70 28.55
CA SER A 107 -5.56 -9.51 27.76
C SER A 107 -4.09 -9.06 27.93
N GLY A 108 -3.26 -9.89 28.59
CA GLY A 108 -1.85 -9.57 28.82
C GLY A 108 -1.01 -9.79 27.56
N THR A 109 0.17 -9.16 27.50
CA THR A 109 1.12 -9.25 26.38
C THR A 109 2.42 -9.94 26.78
N ASP A 110 2.37 -10.87 27.74
CA ASP A 110 3.56 -11.61 28.18
C ASP A 110 4.00 -12.57 27.06
N PRO A 111 5.12 -12.29 26.36
CA PRO A 111 5.56 -13.11 25.23
C PRO A 111 6.02 -14.50 25.68
N SER A 112 6.12 -14.74 27.00
CA SER A 112 6.44 -16.06 27.56
C SER A 112 5.28 -17.07 27.48
N THR A 113 4.08 -16.63 27.11
CA THR A 113 2.87 -17.45 26.97
C THR A 113 2.32 -17.33 25.55
N ALA A 114 1.71 -18.38 25.00
CA ALA A 114 1.15 -18.33 23.64
C ALA A 114 0.05 -17.27 23.51
N ALA A 115 -0.87 -17.19 24.49
CA ALA A 115 -1.90 -16.16 24.53
C ALA A 115 -1.32 -14.74 24.59
N GLY A 116 -0.35 -14.50 25.48
CA GLY A 116 0.29 -13.20 25.60
C GLY A 116 1.12 -12.81 24.38
N LEU A 117 1.76 -13.77 23.73
CA LEU A 117 2.48 -13.58 22.48
C LEU A 117 1.53 -13.20 21.33
N GLY A 118 0.40 -13.89 21.18
CA GLY A 118 -0.60 -13.56 20.16
C GLY A 118 -1.15 -12.14 20.34
N ASN A 119 -1.47 -11.76 21.57
CA ASN A 119 -1.90 -10.39 21.90
C ASN A 119 -0.80 -9.35 21.62
N LEU A 120 0.47 -9.69 21.91
CA LEU A 120 1.60 -8.81 21.66
C LEU A 120 1.85 -8.61 20.16
N ALA A 121 1.80 -9.68 19.36
CA ALA A 121 1.93 -9.60 17.90
C ALA A 121 0.87 -8.65 17.31
N ALA A 122 -0.40 -8.80 17.69
CA ALA A 122 -1.46 -7.89 17.28
C ALA A 122 -1.21 -6.43 17.69
N GLN A 123 -0.72 -6.20 18.92
CA GLN A 123 -0.40 -4.85 19.38
C GLN A 123 0.78 -4.23 18.65
N ASN A 124 1.80 -5.02 18.30
CA ASN A 124 2.97 -4.54 17.54
C ASN A 124 2.54 -4.11 16.14
N VAL A 125 1.71 -4.91 15.45
CA VAL A 125 1.12 -4.54 14.15
C VAL A 125 0.35 -3.21 14.26
N LEU A 126 -0.55 -3.08 15.24
CA LEU A 126 -1.34 -1.86 15.42
C LEU A 126 -0.47 -0.63 15.76
N ALA A 127 0.60 -0.82 16.53
CA ALA A 127 1.52 0.24 16.90
C ALA A 127 2.36 0.69 15.69
N ALA A 128 2.94 -0.26 14.95
CA ALA A 128 3.69 0.02 13.73
C ALA A 128 2.85 0.73 12.65
N ARG A 129 1.53 0.49 12.64
CA ARG A 129 0.59 1.07 11.68
C ARG A 129 -0.22 2.26 12.22
N ALA A 130 0.14 2.81 13.38
CA ALA A 130 -0.62 3.90 13.99
C ALA A 130 -0.60 5.20 13.16
N ASP A 131 0.55 5.49 12.52
CA ASP A 131 0.82 6.72 11.77
C ASP A 131 1.22 6.44 10.31
N ASP A 132 0.70 5.34 9.75
CA ASP A 132 1.04 4.83 8.41
C ASP A 132 0.37 5.56 7.24
N GLY A 133 -0.22 6.73 7.50
CA GLY A 133 -1.00 7.50 6.52
C GLY A 133 -2.44 7.02 6.29
N SER A 134 -2.87 5.83 6.74
CA SER A 134 -4.21 5.29 6.48
C SER A 134 -5.34 6.08 7.14
N ASN A 135 -5.02 6.78 8.22
CA ASN A 135 -5.95 7.50 9.08
C ASN A 135 -7.04 6.58 9.68
N ALA A 136 -6.74 5.31 9.90
CA ALA A 136 -7.68 4.30 10.42
C ALA A 136 -8.32 4.72 11.76
N ALA A 137 -7.55 5.32 12.67
CA ALA A 137 -8.02 5.78 13.97
C ALA A 137 -9.13 6.86 13.89
N ASN A 138 -9.24 7.57 12.76
CA ASN A 138 -10.26 8.59 12.51
C ASN A 138 -11.28 8.14 11.45
N GLY A 139 -11.45 6.83 11.26
CA GLY A 139 -12.41 6.27 10.32
C GLY A 139 -12.04 6.52 8.85
N TYR A 140 -10.73 6.50 8.53
CA TYR A 140 -10.21 6.62 7.17
C TYR A 140 -10.60 7.94 6.47
N ALA A 141 -10.82 9.01 7.24
CA ALA A 141 -11.17 10.30 6.68
C ALA A 141 -10.03 10.87 5.81
N ASP A 142 -10.37 11.60 4.76
CA ASP A 142 -9.39 12.26 3.88
C ASP A 142 -8.48 13.23 4.67
N THR A 143 -7.18 13.10 4.45
CA THR A 143 -6.14 13.97 5.02
C THR A 143 -5.49 14.91 4.00
N THR A 144 -5.79 14.74 2.70
CA THR A 144 -5.19 15.53 1.60
C THR A 144 -5.94 16.83 1.33
N GLY A 145 -7.22 16.90 1.71
CA GLY A 145 -8.10 18.01 1.34
C GLY A 145 -8.51 17.96 -0.13
N TYR A 146 -8.57 16.76 -0.72
CA TYR A 146 -8.97 16.56 -2.11
C TYR A 146 -10.36 17.14 -2.35
N SER A 147 -10.50 17.86 -3.46
CA SER A 147 -11.77 18.42 -3.90
C SER A 147 -11.93 18.22 -5.41
N PRO A 148 -13.01 17.57 -5.87
CA PRO A 148 -13.20 17.33 -7.29
C PRO A 148 -13.42 18.65 -8.04
N VAL A 149 -12.88 18.72 -9.25
CA VAL A 149 -13.05 19.88 -10.16
C VAL A 149 -14.52 20.03 -10.58
N ASN A 150 -15.16 18.89 -10.85
CA ASN A 150 -16.57 18.83 -11.23
C ASN A 150 -17.48 18.67 -9.99
N SER A 151 -18.72 19.10 -10.12
CA SER A 151 -19.74 18.96 -9.07
C SER A 151 -20.72 17.84 -9.39
N ALA A 152 -21.53 17.47 -8.39
CA ALA A 152 -22.46 16.35 -8.50
C ALA A 152 -23.41 16.49 -9.69
N ASP A 153 -23.41 15.49 -10.59
CA ASP A 153 -24.38 15.34 -11.69
C ASP A 153 -25.78 15.06 -11.14
N PRO A 154 -26.91 15.61 -11.68
CA PRO A 154 -27.04 16.35 -12.95
C PRO A 154 -27.16 17.88 -12.89
N ASP A 155 -27.42 18.49 -11.73
CA ASP A 155 -27.92 19.88 -11.66
C ASP A 155 -26.83 20.96 -11.49
N ALA A 156 -25.56 20.66 -11.81
CA ALA A 156 -24.44 21.59 -11.64
C ALA A 156 -23.98 22.26 -12.96
N ALA A 157 -23.44 23.48 -12.89
CA ALA A 157 -22.93 24.21 -14.06
C ALA A 157 -21.63 23.62 -14.65
N ASN A 158 -20.92 22.84 -13.84
CA ASN A 158 -19.73 22.04 -14.14
C ASN A 158 -20.07 20.53 -14.06
N ALA A 159 -21.18 20.15 -14.69
CA ALA A 159 -21.60 18.76 -14.97
C ALA A 159 -21.80 18.58 -16.49
N PRO A 160 -21.90 17.34 -17.04
CA PRO A 160 -22.15 17.10 -18.45
C PRO A 160 -23.22 18.02 -19.07
N GLY A 161 -22.86 18.70 -20.17
CA GLY A 161 -23.71 19.71 -20.82
C GLY A 161 -23.54 21.15 -20.30
N GLY A 162 -22.85 21.32 -19.17
CA GLY A 162 -22.46 22.61 -18.60
C GLY A 162 -21.24 23.24 -19.27
N VAL A 163 -21.10 24.56 -19.13
CA VAL A 163 -20.01 25.34 -19.75
C VAL A 163 -18.69 25.25 -18.99
N ASP A 164 -18.74 24.92 -17.70
CA ASP A 164 -17.58 24.86 -16.81
C ASP A 164 -17.17 23.41 -16.48
N PHE A 165 -17.73 22.43 -17.20
CA PHE A 165 -17.44 21.01 -16.99
C PHE A 165 -16.10 20.61 -17.58
N ASP A 166 -15.25 19.99 -16.77
CA ASP A 166 -13.98 19.43 -17.21
C ASP A 166 -14.13 17.93 -17.50
N ALA A 167 -14.22 17.59 -18.78
CA ALA A 167 -14.41 16.21 -19.22
C ALA A 167 -13.17 15.32 -18.99
N ASN A 168 -12.03 15.85 -18.57
CA ASN A 168 -10.86 15.04 -18.23
C ASN A 168 -10.79 14.72 -16.73
N ARG A 169 -11.70 15.26 -15.90
CA ARG A 169 -11.64 15.15 -14.44
C ARG A 169 -12.81 14.38 -13.84
N TRP A 170 -12.57 13.69 -12.73
CA TRP A 170 -13.60 12.91 -12.05
C TRP A 170 -14.77 13.80 -11.61
N GLN A 171 -15.96 13.19 -11.62
CA GLN A 171 -17.20 13.84 -11.24
C GLN A 171 -17.92 12.98 -10.21
N PRO A 172 -18.22 13.51 -9.00
CA PRO A 172 -19.12 12.83 -8.09
C PRO A 172 -20.53 12.75 -8.69
N LEU A 173 -21.29 11.71 -8.36
CA LEU A 173 -22.67 11.56 -8.82
C LEU A 173 -23.67 11.76 -7.67
N ARG A 174 -24.86 12.25 -8.00
CA ARG A 174 -26.04 12.14 -7.13
C ARG A 174 -26.68 10.77 -7.30
N VAL A 175 -26.61 9.94 -6.27
CA VAL A 175 -27.06 8.54 -6.30
C VAL A 175 -28.34 8.37 -5.48
N PRO A 176 -29.41 7.77 -6.02
CA PRO A 176 -30.62 7.44 -5.26
C PRO A 176 -30.35 6.57 -4.04
N THR A 177 -31.01 6.86 -2.92
CA THR A 177 -30.96 6.05 -1.70
C THR A 177 -31.94 4.87 -1.74
N GLY A 178 -32.88 4.86 -2.69
CA GLY A 178 -33.96 3.87 -2.76
C GLY A 178 -35.18 4.21 -1.89
N THR A 179 -35.17 5.32 -1.14
CA THR A 179 -36.31 5.73 -0.31
C THR A 179 -37.49 6.26 -1.13
N VAL A 180 -37.21 6.76 -2.34
CA VAL A 180 -38.19 7.23 -3.32
C VAL A 180 -38.01 6.46 -4.61
N VAL A 181 -39.12 6.04 -5.22
CA VAL A 181 -39.16 5.29 -6.48
C VAL A 181 -40.08 5.95 -7.49
N ASP A 182 -39.82 5.71 -8.77
CA ASP A 182 -40.70 6.13 -9.87
C ASP A 182 -41.98 5.28 -9.97
N GLU A 183 -42.78 5.52 -11.01
CA GLU A 183 -44.03 4.79 -11.27
C GLU A 183 -43.84 3.28 -11.53
N ASN A 184 -42.61 2.85 -11.85
CA ASN A 184 -42.23 1.47 -12.11
C ASN A 184 -41.51 0.82 -10.91
N GLY A 185 -41.35 1.54 -9.80
CA GLY A 185 -40.67 1.04 -8.61
C GLY A 185 -39.15 1.16 -8.65
N VAL A 186 -38.59 1.92 -9.60
CA VAL A 186 -37.15 2.15 -9.73
C VAL A 186 -36.73 3.30 -8.82
N PRO A 187 -35.71 3.14 -7.95
CA PRO A 187 -35.12 4.23 -7.17
C PRO A 187 -34.78 5.48 -7.99
N ILE A 188 -35.17 6.65 -7.48
CA ILE A 188 -34.89 7.96 -8.10
C ILE A 188 -34.33 8.97 -7.11
N ALA A 189 -33.54 9.90 -7.62
CA ALA A 189 -33.09 11.10 -6.91
C ALA A 189 -34.09 12.24 -7.17
N ASP A 190 -35.06 12.45 -6.28
CA ASP A 190 -36.00 13.57 -6.36
C ASP A 190 -35.34 14.85 -5.83
N PRO A 191 -35.11 15.88 -6.65
CA PRO A 191 -34.49 17.14 -6.22
C PRO A 191 -35.32 17.90 -5.18
N ASN A 192 -36.61 17.57 -4.99
CA ASN A 192 -37.46 18.17 -3.97
C ASN A 192 -37.42 17.40 -2.63
N ASP A 193 -36.82 16.21 -2.61
CA ASP A 193 -36.64 15.39 -1.41
C ASP A 193 -35.16 15.01 -1.24
N PRO A 194 -34.38 15.81 -0.47
CA PRO A 194 -32.98 15.52 -0.22
C PRO A 194 -32.71 14.18 0.49
N ALA A 195 -33.73 13.50 1.05
CA ALA A 195 -33.55 12.16 1.63
C ALA A 195 -33.60 11.04 0.57
N SER A 196 -33.96 11.37 -0.67
CA SER A 196 -34.03 10.44 -1.79
C SER A 196 -32.69 10.16 -2.47
N TYR A 197 -31.65 10.94 -2.17
CA TYR A 197 -30.34 10.81 -2.78
C TYR A 197 -29.19 11.16 -1.83
N GLN A 198 -27.99 10.72 -2.21
CA GLN A 198 -26.72 11.15 -1.62
C GLN A 198 -25.74 11.53 -2.73
N ASP A 199 -24.98 12.60 -2.51
CA ASP A 199 -23.90 12.97 -3.42
C ASP A 199 -22.65 12.16 -3.04
N GLN A 200 -21.97 11.59 -4.04
CA GLN A 200 -20.77 10.81 -3.80
C GLN A 200 -19.65 11.67 -3.20
N ILE A 201 -18.91 11.07 -2.28
CA ILE A 201 -17.72 11.64 -1.65
C ILE A 201 -16.54 10.75 -2.05
N ALA A 202 -15.43 11.38 -2.45
CA ALA A 202 -14.22 10.67 -2.83
C ALA A 202 -13.78 9.71 -1.72
N LEU A 203 -13.63 8.43 -2.07
CA LEU A 203 -13.21 7.39 -1.14
C LEU A 203 -11.70 7.45 -0.94
N THR A 204 -11.26 7.70 0.30
CA THR A 204 -9.87 7.64 0.76
C THR A 204 -8.83 8.26 -0.20
N PRO A 205 -8.93 9.55 -0.58
CA PRO A 205 -7.99 10.17 -1.54
C PRO A 205 -6.52 10.13 -1.13
N HIS A 206 -6.25 10.02 0.17
CA HIS A 206 -4.91 9.91 0.74
C HIS A 206 -4.26 8.53 0.56
N TRP A 207 -5.00 7.51 0.10
CA TRP A 207 -4.57 6.12 0.20
C TRP A 207 -3.27 5.79 -0.54
N GLY A 208 -2.95 6.54 -1.60
CA GLY A 208 -1.67 6.38 -2.32
C GLY A 208 -0.43 6.77 -1.50
N GLY A 209 -0.61 7.50 -0.38
CA GLY A 209 0.45 7.85 0.56
C GLY A 209 0.48 6.98 1.82
N VAL A 210 -0.27 5.87 1.85
CA VAL A 210 -0.20 4.90 2.94
C VAL A 210 1.11 4.14 2.83
N THR A 211 1.77 3.88 3.97
CA THR A 211 3.02 3.11 4.02
C THR A 211 2.78 1.71 3.42
N PRO A 212 3.44 1.33 2.31
CA PRO A 212 3.26 0.02 1.70
C PRO A 212 3.95 -1.10 2.50
N PHE A 213 3.69 -2.35 2.12
CA PHE A 213 4.37 -3.54 2.62
C PHE A 213 5.71 -3.77 1.91
N ALA A 214 5.71 -3.78 0.56
CA ALA A 214 6.85 -4.16 -0.27
C ALA A 214 7.23 -3.10 -1.31
N LEU A 215 6.35 -2.14 -1.58
CA LEU A 215 6.65 -1.03 -2.49
C LEU A 215 7.57 0.00 -1.82
N GLU A 216 8.36 0.72 -2.60
CA GLU A 216 9.13 1.87 -2.11
C GLU A 216 8.21 3.06 -1.84
N THR A 217 7.24 3.28 -2.72
CA THR A 217 6.25 4.36 -2.69
C THR A 217 5.01 3.92 -3.45
N GLY A 218 3.86 4.56 -3.20
CA GLY A 218 2.64 4.25 -3.93
C GLY A 218 2.76 4.44 -5.45
N ASP A 219 3.70 5.27 -5.93
CA ASP A 219 3.86 5.55 -7.36
C ASP A 219 4.96 4.77 -8.06
N GLN A 220 5.60 3.81 -7.37
CA GLN A 220 6.67 2.97 -7.92
C GLN A 220 6.31 2.35 -9.28
N PHE A 221 5.06 1.89 -9.44
CA PHE A 221 4.55 1.26 -10.66
C PHE A 221 3.45 2.08 -11.35
N ARG A 222 3.38 3.39 -11.09
CA ARG A 222 2.35 4.26 -11.70
C ARG A 222 2.38 4.12 -13.23
N PRO A 223 1.27 3.71 -13.88
CA PRO A 223 1.23 3.57 -15.33
C PRO A 223 1.38 4.92 -16.03
N GLU A 224 1.69 4.90 -17.33
CA GLU A 224 1.67 6.13 -18.14
C GLU A 224 0.31 6.84 -18.10
N ALA A 225 0.32 8.14 -18.37
CA ALA A 225 -0.87 8.98 -18.31
C ALA A 225 -2.01 8.44 -19.21
N PRO A 226 -3.26 8.49 -18.74
CA PRO A 226 -4.42 8.05 -19.51
C PRO A 226 -4.66 8.93 -20.75
N PRO A 227 -5.55 8.49 -21.67
CA PRO A 227 -6.01 9.34 -22.75
C PRO A 227 -6.64 10.65 -22.24
N GLU A 228 -6.52 11.73 -23.01
CA GLU A 228 -6.93 13.08 -22.62
C GLU A 228 -7.67 13.77 -23.77
N LEU A 229 -8.90 14.23 -23.52
CA LEU A 229 -9.71 14.96 -24.47
C LEU A 229 -9.06 16.31 -24.82
N GLY A 230 -8.96 16.62 -26.12
CA GLY A 230 -8.37 17.87 -26.63
C GLY A 230 -6.85 17.84 -26.82
N ASN A 231 -6.17 16.77 -26.40
CA ASN A 231 -4.74 16.56 -26.64
C ASN A 231 -4.53 15.77 -27.95
N PHE A 232 -3.78 16.34 -28.90
CA PHE A 232 -3.56 15.74 -30.23
C PHE A 232 -2.16 15.15 -30.41
N ASP A 233 -1.38 15.06 -29.33
CA ASP A 233 -0.11 14.33 -29.36
C ASP A 233 -0.36 12.82 -29.47
N THR A 234 0.67 12.10 -29.89
CA THR A 234 0.63 10.66 -30.11
C THR A 234 0.34 9.92 -28.82
N TYR A 235 -0.61 8.97 -28.87
CA TYR A 235 -0.94 8.08 -27.76
C TYR A 235 -0.87 6.62 -28.21
N VAL A 236 -0.36 5.75 -27.35
CA VAL A 236 -0.39 4.29 -27.52
C VAL A 236 -1.13 3.71 -26.32
N ASP A 237 -2.28 3.08 -26.55
CA ASP A 237 -3.00 2.39 -25.48
C ASP A 237 -2.30 1.07 -25.11
N ALA A 238 -2.70 0.46 -23.99
CA ALA A 238 -2.15 -0.81 -23.53
C ALA A 238 -2.45 -2.00 -24.46
N ALA A 239 -3.35 -1.85 -25.44
CA ALA A 239 -3.56 -2.84 -26.49
C ALA A 239 -2.60 -2.63 -27.70
N GLY A 240 -1.75 -1.59 -27.66
CA GLY A 240 -0.78 -1.25 -28.70
C GLY A 240 -1.34 -0.43 -29.85
N ASN A 241 -2.55 0.13 -29.73
CA ASN A 241 -3.15 0.95 -30.78
C ASN A 241 -2.55 2.37 -30.76
N LEU A 242 -1.98 2.77 -31.91
CA LEU A 242 -1.39 4.10 -32.09
C LEU A 242 -2.44 5.11 -32.61
N THR A 243 -2.76 6.12 -31.80
CA THR A 243 -3.70 7.20 -32.13
C THR A 243 -3.21 8.55 -31.56
N THR A 244 -4.11 9.49 -31.27
CA THR A 244 -3.82 10.66 -30.43
C THR A 244 -4.55 10.53 -29.09
N TYR A 245 -4.12 11.27 -28.07
CA TYR A 245 -4.79 11.27 -26.76
C TYR A 245 -6.31 11.53 -26.88
N ASP A 246 -6.73 12.53 -27.67
CA ASP A 246 -8.14 12.88 -27.91
C ASP A 246 -8.91 11.75 -28.60
N GLN A 247 -8.30 11.11 -29.60
CA GLN A 247 -8.94 10.04 -30.35
C GLN A 247 -9.09 8.79 -29.46
N ALA A 248 -8.04 8.43 -28.71
CA ALA A 248 -8.08 7.35 -27.74
C ALA A 248 -9.16 7.59 -26.67
N TRP A 249 -9.26 8.82 -26.14
CA TRP A 249 -10.27 9.18 -25.15
C TRP A 249 -11.68 8.93 -25.71
N ARG A 250 -11.97 9.43 -26.92
CA ARG A 250 -13.27 9.24 -27.58
C ARG A 250 -13.57 7.79 -27.88
N ASP A 251 -12.61 7.06 -28.42
CA ASP A 251 -12.78 5.68 -28.84
C ASP A 251 -13.04 4.77 -27.64
N GLN A 252 -12.29 4.94 -26.54
CA GLN A 252 -12.44 4.11 -25.36
C GLN A 252 -13.79 4.29 -24.66
N PHE A 253 -14.25 5.52 -24.44
CA PHE A 253 -15.58 5.75 -23.85
C PHE A 253 -16.71 5.34 -24.80
N THR A 254 -16.52 5.49 -26.12
CA THR A 254 -17.48 4.99 -27.11
C THR A 254 -17.58 3.46 -27.10
N GLN A 255 -16.45 2.76 -26.92
CA GLN A 255 -16.44 1.30 -26.80
C GLN A 255 -17.22 0.83 -25.57
N VAL A 256 -17.12 1.51 -24.42
CA VAL A 256 -17.91 1.19 -23.22
C VAL A 256 -19.42 1.38 -23.47
N MET A 257 -19.80 2.48 -24.13
CA MET A 257 -21.21 2.72 -24.50
C MET A 257 -21.74 1.64 -25.44
N GLN A 258 -20.95 1.24 -26.43
CA GLN A 258 -21.32 0.17 -27.37
C GLN A 258 -21.42 -1.19 -26.67
N ALA A 259 -20.49 -1.52 -25.78
CA ALA A 259 -20.53 -2.77 -25.01
C ALA A 259 -21.82 -2.88 -24.18
N SER A 260 -22.27 -1.77 -23.57
CA SER A 260 -23.55 -1.71 -22.85
C SER A 260 -24.76 -2.04 -23.73
N ALA A 261 -24.74 -1.68 -25.01
CA ALA A 261 -25.84 -1.95 -25.94
C ALA A 261 -25.94 -3.43 -26.35
N ASP A 262 -24.84 -4.18 -26.27
CA ASP A 262 -24.72 -5.52 -26.83
C ASP A 262 -24.50 -6.62 -25.76
N LEU A 263 -24.74 -6.31 -24.48
CA LEU A 263 -24.54 -7.26 -23.37
C LEU A 263 -25.36 -8.55 -23.54
N THR A 264 -24.66 -9.67 -23.65
CA THR A 264 -25.26 -11.01 -23.54
C THR A 264 -25.57 -11.34 -22.08
N THR A 265 -26.41 -12.36 -21.83
CA THR A 265 -26.66 -12.86 -20.46
C THR A 265 -25.37 -13.29 -19.79
N GLU A 266 -24.51 -14.02 -20.49
CA GLU A 266 -23.19 -14.43 -19.97
C GLU A 266 -22.35 -13.23 -19.53
N GLN A 267 -22.30 -12.15 -20.33
CA GLN A 267 -21.55 -10.94 -19.95
C GLN A 267 -22.14 -10.21 -18.74
N LYS A 268 -23.45 -10.26 -18.55
CA LYS A 268 -24.12 -9.73 -17.35
C LYS A 268 -23.79 -10.57 -16.11
N VAL A 269 -23.82 -11.90 -16.24
CA VAL A 269 -23.40 -12.83 -15.18
C VAL A 269 -21.95 -12.57 -14.80
N ILE A 270 -21.05 -12.41 -15.78
CA ILE A 270 -19.64 -12.03 -15.54
C ILE A 270 -19.54 -10.70 -14.79
N ALA A 271 -20.29 -9.68 -15.21
CA ALA A 271 -20.30 -8.36 -14.56
C ALA A 271 -20.75 -8.43 -13.09
N GLU A 272 -21.77 -9.22 -12.79
CA GLU A 272 -22.35 -9.39 -11.46
C GLU A 272 -21.49 -10.27 -10.55
N TYR A 273 -21.03 -11.42 -11.04
CA TYR A 273 -20.17 -12.35 -10.28
C TYR A 273 -18.91 -11.65 -9.75
N TRP A 274 -18.23 -10.90 -10.61
CA TRP A 274 -17.01 -10.18 -10.25
C TRP A 274 -17.26 -8.81 -9.60
N ALA A 275 -18.52 -8.38 -9.41
CA ALA A 275 -18.80 -7.07 -8.83
C ALA A 275 -18.28 -6.93 -7.41
N ASP A 276 -18.81 -7.76 -6.51
CA ASP A 276 -18.38 -7.85 -5.11
C ASP A 276 -18.28 -9.32 -4.65
N GLY A 277 -18.29 -10.27 -5.59
CA GLY A 277 -18.37 -11.70 -5.32
C GLY A 277 -19.77 -12.16 -4.90
N PRO A 278 -20.06 -13.47 -4.96
CA PRO A 278 -21.36 -14.04 -4.63
C PRO A 278 -21.76 -13.82 -3.15
N ARG A 279 -20.80 -13.55 -2.27
CA ARG A 279 -21.03 -13.34 -0.83
C ARG A 279 -20.80 -11.91 -0.34
N THR A 280 -20.34 -10.98 -1.18
CA THR A 280 -20.29 -9.50 -0.96
C THR A 280 -19.17 -8.94 -0.06
N GLU A 281 -17.99 -9.54 0.00
CA GLU A 281 -16.81 -9.01 0.73
C GLU A 281 -15.88 -8.07 -0.06
N SER A 282 -16.39 -7.41 -1.12
CA SER A 282 -15.60 -6.62 -2.07
C SER A 282 -14.52 -7.47 -2.79
N PRO A 283 -13.81 -6.94 -3.81
CA PRO A 283 -12.87 -7.76 -4.58
C PRO A 283 -11.73 -8.37 -3.76
N PRO A 284 -11.06 -7.65 -2.84
CA PRO A 284 -10.02 -8.23 -1.98
C PRO A 284 -10.52 -9.43 -1.16
N GLY A 285 -11.73 -9.34 -0.64
CA GLY A 285 -12.33 -10.41 0.14
C GLY A 285 -12.70 -11.62 -0.74
N HIS A 286 -13.24 -11.41 -1.95
CA HIS A 286 -13.55 -12.50 -2.87
C HIS A 286 -12.28 -13.31 -3.20
N TRP A 287 -11.15 -12.64 -3.43
CA TRP A 287 -9.88 -13.33 -3.64
C TRP A 287 -9.37 -14.08 -2.39
N ASN A 288 -9.76 -13.65 -1.18
CA ASN A 288 -9.52 -14.43 0.04
C ASN A 288 -10.39 -15.69 0.13
N GLN A 289 -11.63 -15.67 -0.36
CA GLN A 289 -12.43 -16.88 -0.48
C GLN A 289 -11.80 -17.87 -1.46
N ILE A 290 -11.34 -17.38 -2.61
CA ILE A 290 -10.63 -18.19 -3.60
C ILE A 290 -9.37 -18.80 -2.95
N ALA A 291 -8.58 -18.00 -2.22
CA ALA A 291 -7.42 -18.51 -1.49
C ALA A 291 -7.78 -19.58 -0.45
N GLN A 292 -8.93 -19.43 0.24
CA GLN A 292 -9.43 -20.40 1.21
C GLN A 292 -9.86 -21.73 0.57
N ASP A 293 -10.44 -21.69 -0.63
CA ASP A 293 -10.76 -22.91 -1.38
C ASP A 293 -9.51 -23.61 -1.91
N ILE A 294 -8.52 -22.84 -2.36
CA ILE A 294 -7.21 -23.36 -2.77
C ILE A 294 -6.49 -24.00 -1.57
N ALA A 295 -6.49 -23.34 -0.41
CA ALA A 295 -5.94 -23.90 0.83
C ALA A 295 -6.58 -25.25 1.19
N LEU A 296 -7.90 -25.37 1.04
CA LEU A 296 -8.60 -26.63 1.26
C LEU A 296 -8.15 -27.71 0.25
N ARG A 297 -8.07 -27.37 -1.05
CA ARG A 297 -7.60 -28.29 -2.10
C ARG A 297 -6.20 -28.84 -1.80
N GLU A 298 -5.29 -27.97 -1.38
CA GLU A 298 -3.91 -28.33 -1.06
C GLU A 298 -3.77 -29.02 0.32
N GLY A 299 -4.85 -29.06 1.13
CA GLY A 299 -4.86 -29.70 2.44
C GLY A 299 -4.00 -28.98 3.47
N HIS A 300 -3.95 -27.65 3.39
CA HIS A 300 -3.13 -26.80 4.26
C HIS A 300 -3.48 -26.91 5.74
N GLY A 301 -2.46 -26.80 6.59
CA GLY A 301 -2.58 -26.65 8.03
C GLY A 301 -2.41 -25.20 8.47
N ILE A 302 -2.16 -25.01 9.78
CA ILE A 302 -1.88 -23.68 10.35
C ILE A 302 -0.64 -23.05 9.72
N ASP A 303 0.40 -23.86 9.48
CA ASP A 303 1.69 -23.37 8.99
C ASP A 303 1.58 -22.80 7.57
N GLU A 304 0.92 -23.52 6.66
CA GLU A 304 0.75 -23.07 5.28
C GLU A 304 -0.24 -21.91 5.17
N ASP A 305 -1.34 -21.94 5.92
CA ASP A 305 -2.36 -20.89 5.81
C ASP A 305 -1.94 -19.56 6.45
N ALA A 306 -1.18 -19.59 7.55
CA ALA A 306 -0.60 -18.36 8.12
C ALA A 306 0.25 -17.62 7.08
N LYS A 307 1.01 -18.37 6.26
CA LYS A 307 1.83 -17.83 5.17
C LYS A 307 0.99 -17.41 3.97
N LEU A 308 0.07 -18.25 3.50
CA LEU A 308 -0.74 -17.98 2.31
C LEU A 308 -1.56 -16.69 2.46
N PHE A 309 -2.33 -16.57 3.54
CA PHE A 309 -3.18 -15.39 3.74
C PHE A 309 -2.36 -14.13 3.97
N PHE A 310 -1.23 -14.22 4.66
CA PHE A 310 -0.29 -13.10 4.79
C PHE A 310 0.22 -12.62 3.43
N ALA A 311 0.74 -13.54 2.60
CA ALA A 311 1.28 -13.21 1.29
C ALA A 311 0.23 -12.57 0.38
N VAL A 312 -0.95 -13.18 0.27
CA VAL A 312 -2.04 -12.68 -0.58
C VAL A 312 -2.51 -11.30 -0.11
N ASN A 313 -2.74 -11.13 1.19
CA ASN A 313 -3.25 -9.87 1.71
C ASN A 313 -2.23 -8.74 1.65
N ALA A 314 -0.94 -9.04 1.81
CA ALA A 314 0.14 -8.08 1.62
C ALA A 314 0.21 -7.57 0.16
N ALA A 315 0.19 -8.48 -0.82
CA ALA A 315 0.20 -8.09 -2.23
C ALA A 315 -1.05 -7.29 -2.63
N VAL A 316 -2.23 -7.69 -2.16
CA VAL A 316 -3.50 -7.00 -2.44
C VAL A 316 -3.56 -5.64 -1.75
N PHE A 317 -2.96 -5.48 -0.57
CA PHE A 317 -2.84 -4.21 0.13
C PHE A 317 -2.01 -3.20 -0.67
N ASP A 318 -0.83 -3.59 -1.11
CA ASP A 318 0.04 -2.75 -1.95
C ASP A 318 -0.60 -2.43 -3.30
N ALA A 319 -1.33 -3.38 -3.89
CA ALA A 319 -2.07 -3.13 -5.12
C ALA A 319 -3.14 -2.05 -4.93
N GLY A 320 -3.73 -1.99 -3.73
CA GLY A 320 -4.66 -0.93 -3.33
C GLY A 320 -4.00 0.43 -3.23
N ILE A 321 -2.83 0.51 -2.60
CA ILE A 321 -2.04 1.73 -2.47
C ILE A 321 -1.67 2.26 -3.85
N ALA A 322 -1.05 1.45 -4.69
CA ALA A 322 -0.60 1.85 -6.02
C ALA A 322 -1.75 2.23 -6.96
N THR A 323 -2.89 1.54 -6.86
CA THR A 323 -4.08 1.90 -7.65
C THR A 323 -4.68 3.23 -7.20
N TRP A 324 -4.80 3.46 -5.88
CA TRP A 324 -5.34 4.73 -5.38
C TRP A 324 -4.43 5.91 -5.67
N GLU A 325 -3.12 5.70 -5.61
CA GLU A 325 -2.13 6.67 -6.04
C GLU A 325 -2.42 7.13 -7.49
N ALA A 326 -2.45 6.19 -8.44
CA ALA A 326 -2.70 6.51 -9.84
C ALA A 326 -4.07 7.19 -10.05
N LYS A 327 -5.11 6.73 -9.33
CA LYS A 327 -6.46 7.30 -9.39
C LYS A 327 -6.50 8.77 -9.07
N PHE A 328 -5.96 9.17 -7.93
CA PHE A 328 -6.02 10.56 -7.49
C PHE A 328 -4.93 11.42 -8.12
N HIS A 329 -3.83 10.82 -8.61
CA HIS A 329 -2.84 11.50 -9.45
C HIS A 329 -3.43 11.96 -10.78
N TYR A 330 -4.08 11.03 -11.52
CA TYR A 330 -4.63 11.34 -12.84
C TYR A 330 -6.04 11.94 -12.79
N ASP A 331 -6.81 11.62 -11.74
CA ASP A 331 -8.15 12.16 -11.50
C ASP A 331 -9.10 11.95 -12.70
N LEU A 332 -8.93 10.85 -13.45
CA LEU A 332 -9.64 10.64 -14.72
C LEU A 332 -11.15 10.45 -14.50
N ILE A 333 -11.92 11.06 -15.41
CA ILE A 333 -13.36 10.90 -15.54
C ILE A 333 -13.82 9.44 -15.69
N ARG A 334 -14.99 9.12 -15.13
CA ARG A 334 -15.67 7.82 -15.28
C ARG A 334 -16.48 7.72 -16.57
N PRO A 335 -16.73 6.50 -17.11
CA PRO A 335 -17.53 6.34 -18.33
C PRO A 335 -18.91 7.00 -18.26
N GLN A 336 -19.57 6.97 -17.09
CA GLN A 336 -20.85 7.64 -16.87
C GLN A 336 -20.86 9.09 -17.33
N SER A 337 -19.95 9.89 -16.79
CA SER A 337 -19.86 11.32 -17.08
C SER A 337 -19.29 11.57 -18.47
N ALA A 338 -18.30 10.78 -18.90
CA ALA A 338 -17.66 10.93 -20.21
C ALA A 338 -18.62 10.65 -21.37
N ILE A 339 -19.42 9.59 -21.28
CA ILE A 339 -20.41 9.19 -22.31
C ILE A 339 -21.54 10.22 -22.35
N ARG A 340 -22.06 10.65 -21.19
CA ARG A 340 -23.06 11.73 -21.11
C ARG A 340 -22.56 13.02 -21.74
N HIS A 341 -21.28 13.35 -21.55
CA HIS A 341 -20.65 14.51 -22.19
C HIS A 341 -20.52 14.35 -23.71
N LEU A 342 -19.98 13.21 -24.17
CA LEU A 342 -19.76 12.94 -25.59
C LEU A 342 -21.04 12.98 -26.43
N TYR A 343 -22.12 12.45 -25.87
CA TYR A 343 -23.38 12.23 -26.56
C TYR A 343 -24.49 13.14 -26.05
N PHE A 344 -24.15 14.23 -25.37
CA PHE A 344 -25.13 15.18 -24.86
C PHE A 344 -26.05 15.72 -25.98
N GLY A 345 -27.37 15.58 -25.80
CA GLY A 345 -28.39 15.97 -26.77
C GLY A 345 -28.43 15.11 -28.03
N GLN A 346 -27.80 13.93 -28.02
CA GLN A 346 -27.79 12.96 -29.13
C GLN A 346 -28.47 11.66 -28.71
N GLU A 347 -29.18 11.03 -29.65
CA GLU A 347 -29.73 9.69 -29.44
C GLU A 347 -28.64 8.62 -29.60
N ILE A 348 -28.58 7.67 -28.68
CA ILE A 348 -27.68 6.51 -28.72
C ILE A 348 -28.46 5.20 -28.54
N GLN A 349 -27.86 4.07 -28.93
CA GLN A 349 -28.33 2.74 -28.51
C GLN A 349 -27.54 2.32 -27.29
N ALA A 350 -28.22 1.94 -26.21
CA ALA A 350 -27.59 1.46 -24.98
C ALA A 350 -28.56 0.60 -24.17
N TRP A 351 -28.05 -0.02 -23.10
CA TRP A 351 -28.89 -0.62 -22.07
C TRP A 351 -29.82 0.43 -21.46
N GLY A 352 -31.12 0.16 -21.49
CA GLY A 352 -32.15 1.09 -21.06
C GLY A 352 -32.38 1.14 -19.54
N GLY A 353 -31.63 0.36 -18.76
CA GLY A 353 -31.90 0.09 -17.36
C GLY A 353 -32.56 -1.27 -17.12
N PRO A 354 -32.78 -1.63 -15.85
CA PRO A 354 -33.30 -2.94 -15.44
C PRO A 354 -34.53 -3.37 -16.23
N ASN A 355 -34.45 -4.53 -16.90
CA ASN A 355 -35.54 -5.13 -17.68
C ASN A 355 -35.99 -4.35 -18.93
N MET A 356 -35.23 -3.33 -19.33
CA MET A 356 -35.56 -2.50 -20.49
C MET A 356 -34.83 -2.92 -21.77
N GLY A 357 -33.80 -3.76 -21.63
CA GLY A 357 -32.96 -4.22 -22.73
C GLY A 357 -32.30 -3.07 -23.49
N THR A 358 -31.82 -3.36 -24.70
CA THR A 358 -31.23 -2.34 -25.58
C THR A 358 -32.31 -1.46 -26.19
N ARG A 359 -32.18 -0.14 -26.07
CA ARG A 359 -33.12 0.81 -26.65
C ARG A 359 -32.44 2.13 -27.02
N THR A 360 -33.17 2.94 -27.79
CA THR A 360 -32.80 4.34 -28.00
C THR A 360 -33.04 5.14 -26.72
N ILE A 361 -32.00 5.81 -26.25
CA ILE A 361 -32.04 6.79 -25.14
C ILE A 361 -31.28 8.06 -25.56
N MET A 362 -31.49 9.16 -24.85
CA MET A 362 -30.62 10.33 -24.99
C MET A 362 -29.27 10.05 -24.31
N GLY A 363 -28.17 10.57 -24.86
CA GLY A 363 -26.83 10.33 -24.33
C GLY A 363 -26.66 10.80 -22.89
N GLU A 364 -27.31 11.91 -22.52
CA GLU A 364 -27.37 12.41 -21.14
C GLU A 364 -28.13 11.49 -20.16
N GLU A 365 -28.90 10.53 -20.66
CA GLU A 365 -29.63 9.53 -19.86
C GLU A 365 -28.84 8.22 -19.71
N TRP A 366 -27.68 8.07 -20.36
CA TRP A 366 -26.88 6.85 -20.29
C TRP A 366 -26.54 6.48 -18.85
N GLN A 367 -26.54 5.17 -18.56
CA GLN A 367 -26.09 4.60 -17.29
C GLN A 367 -25.36 3.26 -17.51
N PRO A 368 -24.35 2.95 -16.69
CA PRO A 368 -23.67 1.66 -16.69
C PRO A 368 -24.61 0.52 -16.27
N TYR A 369 -24.28 -0.73 -16.64
CA TYR A 369 -24.99 -1.92 -16.17
C TYR A 369 -24.65 -2.16 -14.69
N GLN A 370 -25.40 -1.50 -13.80
CA GLN A 370 -25.21 -1.52 -12.35
C GLN A 370 -26.57 -1.36 -11.63
N ASN A 371 -26.58 -1.60 -10.32
CA ASN A 371 -27.72 -1.27 -9.48
C ASN A 371 -27.98 0.25 -9.51
N VAL A 372 -29.23 0.68 -9.64
CA VAL A 372 -29.59 2.11 -9.67
C VAL A 372 -29.25 2.87 -8.37
N THR A 373 -29.07 2.18 -7.24
CA THR A 373 -28.56 2.77 -5.99
C THR A 373 -27.03 2.72 -5.86
N PHE A 374 -26.33 2.19 -6.89
CA PHE A 374 -24.88 2.13 -7.00
C PHE A 374 -24.46 2.22 -8.47
N VAL A 375 -24.37 3.45 -9.01
CA VAL A 375 -24.14 3.64 -10.47
C VAL A 375 -22.67 3.43 -10.85
N THR A 376 -21.73 3.99 -10.09
CA THR A 376 -20.29 3.80 -10.30
C THR A 376 -19.58 4.06 -8.97
N PRO A 377 -18.41 3.46 -8.69
CA PRO A 377 -17.73 3.69 -7.43
C PRO A 377 -17.28 5.15 -7.23
N PRO A 378 -17.25 5.67 -5.99
CA PRO A 378 -17.02 7.08 -5.70
C PRO A 378 -15.53 7.46 -5.68
N PHE A 379 -14.83 7.20 -6.78
CA PHE A 379 -13.41 7.53 -6.99
C PHE A 379 -13.07 7.56 -8.49
N PRO A 380 -11.96 8.21 -8.89
CA PRO A 380 -11.54 8.31 -10.29
C PRO A 380 -11.44 6.98 -11.03
N GLU A 381 -11.53 7.04 -12.36
CA GLU A 381 -11.54 5.87 -13.25
C GLU A 381 -10.18 5.17 -13.28
N PHE A 382 -9.13 5.90 -13.63
CA PHE A 382 -7.88 5.30 -14.08
C PHE A 382 -6.91 5.15 -12.91
N ILE A 383 -6.48 3.96 -12.52
CA ILE A 383 -6.71 2.64 -13.14
C ILE A 383 -7.71 1.76 -12.36
N SER A 384 -8.10 0.59 -12.88
CA SER A 384 -9.11 -0.29 -12.27
C SER A 384 -8.62 -1.03 -11.01
N GLY A 385 -9.09 -0.64 -9.81
CA GLY A 385 -8.75 -1.33 -8.56
C GLY A 385 -9.05 -2.84 -8.60
N HIS A 386 -10.23 -3.24 -9.08
CA HIS A 386 -10.60 -4.65 -9.25
C HIS A 386 -9.57 -5.44 -10.07
N SER A 387 -9.06 -4.86 -11.17
CA SER A 387 -8.09 -5.53 -12.03
C SER A 387 -6.75 -5.71 -11.33
N ALA A 388 -6.26 -4.67 -10.64
CA ALA A 388 -5.02 -4.75 -9.85
C ALA A 388 -5.13 -5.76 -8.70
N PHE A 389 -6.20 -5.70 -7.90
CA PHE A 389 -6.42 -6.66 -6.81
C PHE A 389 -6.46 -8.09 -7.31
N SER A 390 -7.17 -8.32 -8.42
CA SER A 390 -7.37 -9.66 -8.95
C SER A 390 -6.08 -10.26 -9.49
N MET A 391 -5.32 -9.49 -10.27
CA MET A 391 -4.05 -9.98 -10.80
C MET A 391 -3.02 -10.17 -9.69
N ALA A 392 -2.97 -9.25 -8.72
CA ALA A 392 -2.05 -9.38 -7.59
C ALA A 392 -2.34 -10.65 -6.78
N ALA A 393 -3.61 -10.89 -6.41
CA ALA A 393 -4.00 -12.09 -5.69
C ALA A 393 -3.75 -13.37 -6.48
N ALA A 394 -4.17 -13.43 -7.75
CA ALA A 394 -3.97 -14.60 -8.60
C ALA A 394 -2.49 -14.97 -8.73
N HIS A 395 -1.64 -13.98 -9.02
CA HIS A 395 -0.19 -14.17 -9.14
C HIS A 395 0.40 -14.68 -7.82
N THR A 396 0.05 -14.06 -6.70
CA THR A 396 0.57 -14.47 -5.38
C THR A 396 0.12 -15.88 -4.98
N ILE A 397 -1.15 -16.25 -5.18
CA ILE A 397 -1.64 -17.60 -4.90
C ILE A 397 -0.90 -18.62 -5.79
N ALA A 398 -0.77 -18.33 -7.08
CA ALA A 398 -0.10 -19.22 -8.03
C ALA A 398 1.39 -19.41 -7.68
N ALA A 399 2.08 -18.32 -7.31
CA ALA A 399 3.47 -18.35 -6.87
C ALA A 399 3.65 -19.15 -5.57
N PHE A 400 2.76 -18.94 -4.59
CA PHE A 400 2.80 -19.64 -3.29
C PHE A 400 2.60 -21.15 -3.44
N VAL A 401 1.57 -21.56 -4.19
CA VAL A 401 1.23 -22.97 -4.40
C VAL A 401 2.16 -23.63 -5.43
N GLY A 402 2.81 -22.83 -6.29
CA GLY A 402 3.62 -23.32 -7.41
C GLY A 402 2.78 -23.83 -8.58
N SER A 403 1.51 -23.40 -8.70
CA SER A 403 0.57 -23.80 -9.74
C SER A 403 -0.48 -22.72 -9.98
N ASP A 404 -0.69 -22.33 -11.23
CA ASP A 404 -1.76 -21.42 -11.67
C ASP A 404 -3.10 -22.14 -11.88
N GLN A 405 -3.17 -23.46 -11.66
CA GLN A 405 -4.40 -24.22 -11.87
C GLN A 405 -5.50 -23.80 -10.89
N PHE A 406 -6.67 -23.44 -11.41
CA PHE A 406 -7.84 -23.11 -10.60
C PHE A 406 -8.89 -24.23 -10.66
N TYR A 407 -9.33 -24.62 -11.87
CA TYR A 407 -10.27 -25.70 -12.09
C TYR A 407 -9.58 -27.02 -12.49
N ASP A 408 -9.98 -28.12 -11.86
CA ASP A 408 -9.53 -29.49 -12.20
C ASP A 408 -10.69 -30.44 -12.57
N GLY A 409 -11.93 -29.95 -12.52
CA GLY A 409 -13.14 -30.72 -12.82
C GLY A 409 -13.60 -31.70 -11.75
N THR A 410 -12.97 -31.71 -10.57
CA THR A 410 -13.27 -32.66 -9.49
C THR A 410 -13.25 -32.08 -8.08
N THR A 411 -12.44 -31.05 -7.83
CA THR A 411 -12.30 -30.40 -6.52
C THR A 411 -13.52 -29.53 -6.23
N LEU A 412 -14.06 -29.69 -5.02
CA LEU A 412 -15.17 -28.88 -4.51
C LEU A 412 -14.61 -27.69 -3.71
N GLY A 413 -15.27 -26.54 -3.78
CA GLY A 413 -15.00 -25.38 -2.92
C GLY A 413 -15.51 -25.56 -1.49
N ASN A 414 -15.43 -24.51 -0.68
CA ASN A 414 -15.91 -24.54 0.71
C ASN A 414 -17.42 -24.32 0.85
N TYR A 415 -18.03 -23.63 -0.11
CA TYR A 415 -19.41 -23.19 -0.04
C TYR A 415 -20.16 -23.51 -1.34
N ASP A 416 -21.47 -23.60 -1.21
CA ASP A 416 -22.42 -23.50 -2.30
C ASP A 416 -22.69 -22.00 -2.49
N LEU A 417 -22.20 -21.43 -3.59
CA LEU A 417 -22.25 -20.00 -3.91
C LEU A 417 -23.36 -19.66 -4.91
N ASP A 418 -23.93 -20.67 -5.57
CA ASP A 418 -24.90 -20.50 -6.65
C ASP A 418 -26.30 -21.05 -6.34
N ASP A 419 -26.50 -21.60 -5.13
CA ASP A 419 -27.75 -22.19 -4.63
C ASP A 419 -28.26 -23.35 -5.53
N VAL A 420 -27.39 -23.92 -6.38
CA VAL A 420 -27.65 -25.14 -7.15
C VAL A 420 -27.23 -26.34 -6.32
N GLU A 421 -28.13 -27.32 -6.13
CA GLU A 421 -27.93 -28.45 -5.20
C GLU A 421 -26.53 -29.11 -5.28
N GLY A 422 -25.67 -28.77 -4.33
CA GLY A 422 -24.31 -29.31 -4.21
C GLY A 422 -23.33 -28.26 -3.68
N THR A 423 -22.09 -28.66 -3.43
CA THR A 423 -21.01 -27.70 -3.25
C THR A 423 -20.38 -27.44 -4.61
N ASP A 424 -20.01 -26.20 -4.89
CA ASP A 424 -19.51 -25.80 -6.20
C ASP A 424 -18.18 -26.45 -6.53
N LEU A 425 -17.93 -26.68 -7.82
CA LEU A 425 -16.60 -27.04 -8.28
C LEU A 425 -15.70 -25.80 -8.19
N LEU A 426 -14.52 -25.97 -7.61
CA LEU A 426 -13.53 -24.90 -7.52
C LEU A 426 -13.15 -24.40 -8.91
N GLY A 427 -13.32 -23.09 -9.16
CA GLY A 427 -13.09 -22.46 -10.46
C GLY A 427 -14.27 -22.57 -11.42
N GLN A 428 -15.48 -22.86 -10.93
CA GLN A 428 -16.73 -22.86 -11.68
C GLN A 428 -17.85 -22.16 -10.91
N TYR A 429 -18.77 -21.50 -11.62
CA TYR A 429 -19.97 -20.88 -11.05
C TYR A 429 -21.17 -21.08 -11.99
N VAL A 430 -22.32 -21.51 -11.48
CA VAL A 430 -23.54 -21.77 -12.28
C VAL A 430 -24.63 -20.76 -11.97
N ALA A 431 -24.74 -19.71 -12.78
CA ALA A 431 -25.80 -18.73 -12.64
C ALA A 431 -27.14 -19.24 -13.19
N THR A 432 -28.19 -19.09 -12.38
CA THR A 432 -29.59 -19.33 -12.78
C THR A 432 -30.48 -18.11 -12.61
N GLU A 433 -29.91 -17.00 -12.16
CA GLU A 433 -30.58 -15.71 -12.00
C GLU A 433 -29.61 -14.54 -12.24
N LEU A 434 -30.18 -13.34 -12.40
CA LEU A 434 -29.46 -12.06 -12.42
C LEU A 434 -30.00 -11.21 -11.26
N VAL A 435 -29.13 -10.40 -10.68
CA VAL A 435 -29.45 -9.53 -9.55
C VAL A 435 -30.33 -8.35 -10.00
N PHE A 436 -30.09 -7.80 -11.18
CA PHE A 436 -30.72 -6.56 -11.63
C PHE A 436 -31.87 -6.77 -12.62
N GLU A 437 -31.91 -7.92 -13.30
CA GLU A 437 -32.87 -8.21 -14.35
C GLU A 437 -33.55 -9.55 -14.14
N GLU A 438 -34.75 -9.70 -14.70
CA GLU A 438 -35.44 -10.98 -14.76
C GLU A 438 -34.61 -11.96 -15.61
N TRP A 439 -34.41 -13.16 -15.08
CA TRP A 439 -33.78 -14.25 -15.81
C TRP A 439 -34.65 -14.66 -17.01
N GLN A 440 -34.23 -14.29 -18.21
CA GLN A 440 -34.95 -14.59 -19.45
C GLN A 440 -34.51 -15.91 -20.10
N ASP A 441 -33.42 -16.53 -19.61
CA ASP A 441 -32.86 -17.75 -20.16
C ASP A 441 -33.45 -19.00 -19.52
N VAL A 442 -33.55 -20.08 -20.29
CA VAL A 442 -34.06 -21.38 -19.78
C VAL A 442 -32.94 -22.33 -19.38
N GLU A 443 -31.70 -22.05 -19.82
CA GLU A 443 -30.51 -22.83 -19.48
C GLU A 443 -29.60 -22.00 -18.56
N PRO A 444 -28.98 -22.61 -17.53
CA PRO A 444 -28.00 -21.94 -16.70
C PRO A 444 -26.79 -21.44 -17.49
N VAL A 445 -26.19 -20.33 -17.03
CA VAL A 445 -24.88 -19.88 -17.51
C VAL A 445 -23.80 -20.48 -16.61
N VAL A 446 -22.80 -21.12 -17.19
CA VAL A 446 -21.67 -21.69 -16.46
C VAL A 446 -20.42 -20.87 -16.76
N LEU A 447 -19.90 -20.18 -15.75
CA LEU A 447 -18.56 -19.59 -15.80
C LEU A 447 -17.55 -20.64 -15.33
N GLN A 448 -16.41 -20.73 -16.01
CA GLN A 448 -15.34 -21.67 -15.64
C GLN A 448 -13.99 -21.07 -16.02
N TRP A 449 -13.02 -21.19 -15.12
CA TRP A 449 -11.65 -20.70 -15.31
C TRP A 449 -10.66 -21.83 -15.06
N ASP A 450 -9.88 -22.20 -16.07
CA ASP A 450 -8.90 -23.28 -15.91
C ASP A 450 -7.72 -22.79 -15.04
N THR A 451 -7.44 -21.49 -15.06
CA THR A 451 -6.38 -20.87 -14.25
C THR A 451 -6.81 -19.65 -13.44
N LEU A 452 -6.03 -19.34 -12.38
CA LEU A 452 -6.24 -18.15 -11.55
C LEU A 452 -6.01 -16.89 -12.38
N THR A 453 -5.02 -16.92 -13.28
CA THR A 453 -4.74 -15.85 -14.24
C THR A 453 -5.94 -15.56 -15.16
N GLU A 454 -6.60 -16.59 -15.69
CA GLU A 454 -7.81 -16.42 -16.51
C GLU A 454 -8.95 -15.78 -15.71
N ALA A 455 -9.16 -16.24 -14.47
CA ALA A 455 -10.15 -15.66 -13.56
C ALA A 455 -9.87 -14.18 -13.28
N ALA A 456 -8.61 -13.80 -13.03
CA ALA A 456 -8.22 -12.40 -12.81
C ALA A 456 -8.40 -11.52 -14.05
N GLN A 457 -8.11 -12.04 -15.25
CA GLN A 457 -8.35 -11.34 -16.51
C GLN A 457 -9.84 -11.09 -16.74
N GLU A 458 -10.69 -12.09 -16.47
CA GLU A 458 -12.13 -11.92 -16.59
C GLU A 458 -12.70 -10.98 -15.52
N ALA A 459 -12.18 -11.04 -14.29
CA ALA A 459 -12.51 -10.07 -13.24
C ALA A 459 -12.24 -8.63 -13.70
N GLY A 460 -11.14 -8.39 -14.42
CA GLY A 460 -10.86 -7.09 -15.02
C GLY A 460 -11.84 -6.71 -16.14
N ILE A 461 -12.09 -7.61 -17.10
CA ILE A 461 -13.02 -7.39 -18.22
C ILE A 461 -14.45 -7.15 -17.74
N SER A 462 -14.85 -7.78 -16.64
CA SER A 462 -16.18 -7.61 -16.05
C SER A 462 -16.53 -6.14 -15.75
N ARG A 463 -15.51 -5.29 -15.50
CA ARG A 463 -15.70 -3.86 -15.24
C ARG A 463 -16.10 -3.07 -16.49
N ILE A 464 -15.73 -3.57 -17.66
CA ILE A 464 -16.12 -3.02 -18.97
C ILE A 464 -17.56 -3.43 -19.27
N TYR A 465 -17.93 -4.68 -19.02
CA TYR A 465 -19.32 -5.15 -19.14
C TYR A 465 -20.24 -4.41 -18.16
N GLY A 466 -19.79 -4.17 -16.94
CA GLY A 466 -20.46 -3.33 -15.96
C GLY A 466 -20.52 -1.85 -16.35
N GLY A 467 -19.78 -1.40 -17.36
CA GLY A 467 -19.80 -0.02 -17.87
C GLY A 467 -19.04 0.99 -17.01
N ILE A 468 -18.15 0.57 -16.12
CA ILE A 468 -17.55 1.45 -15.10
C ILE A 468 -16.04 1.71 -15.29
N HIS A 469 -15.41 1.03 -16.25
CA HIS A 469 -13.99 1.19 -16.61
C HIS A 469 -13.75 1.11 -18.13
N ILE A 470 -12.67 1.74 -18.59
CA ILE A 470 -12.18 1.62 -19.98
C ILE A 470 -11.18 0.47 -20.14
N GLN A 471 -11.00 -0.01 -21.38
CA GLN A 471 -10.11 -1.15 -21.68
C GLN A 471 -8.65 -0.88 -21.30
N ASP A 472 -8.16 0.33 -21.55
CA ASP A 472 -6.78 0.71 -21.25
C ASP A 472 -6.52 0.75 -19.74
N GLY A 473 -7.47 1.30 -18.97
CA GLY A 473 -7.46 1.28 -17.50
C GLY A 473 -7.55 -0.13 -16.91
N ASN A 474 -8.18 -1.08 -17.61
CA ASN A 474 -8.15 -2.50 -17.24
C ASN A 474 -6.77 -3.13 -17.49
N LEU A 475 -6.26 -3.05 -18.73
CA LEU A 475 -5.02 -3.73 -19.11
C LEU A 475 -3.79 -3.22 -18.34
N ARG A 476 -3.64 -1.90 -18.22
CA ARG A 476 -2.56 -1.30 -17.42
C ARG A 476 -2.64 -1.69 -15.94
N SER A 477 -3.85 -1.93 -15.46
CA SER A 477 -4.05 -2.35 -14.09
C SER A 477 -3.77 -3.82 -13.82
N LEU A 478 -4.01 -4.70 -14.80
CA LEU A 478 -3.56 -6.08 -14.72
C LEU A 478 -2.03 -6.13 -14.67
N GLU A 479 -1.36 -5.36 -15.53
CA GLU A 479 0.11 -5.22 -15.51
C GLU A 479 0.63 -4.68 -14.18
N LEU A 480 0.00 -3.63 -13.63
CA LEU A 480 0.36 -3.10 -12.31
C LEU A 480 0.18 -4.15 -11.21
N GLY A 481 -0.92 -4.91 -11.21
CA GLY A 481 -1.17 -5.96 -10.22
C GLY A 481 -0.11 -7.06 -10.26
N GLU A 482 0.33 -7.46 -11.45
CA GLU A 482 1.42 -8.42 -11.64
C GLU A 482 2.77 -7.88 -11.11
N GLN A 483 3.11 -6.62 -11.41
CA GLN A 483 4.34 -5.97 -10.92
C GLN A 483 4.36 -5.87 -9.39
N VAL A 484 3.25 -5.45 -8.79
CA VAL A 484 3.09 -5.38 -7.33
C VAL A 484 3.24 -6.75 -6.70
N ALA A 485 2.59 -7.79 -7.25
CA ALA A 485 2.70 -9.14 -6.69
C ALA A 485 4.11 -9.72 -6.81
N GLY A 486 4.82 -9.45 -7.92
CA GLY A 486 6.23 -9.84 -8.07
C GLY A 486 7.15 -9.15 -7.04
N GLN A 487 6.89 -7.88 -6.75
CA GLN A 487 7.62 -7.15 -5.70
C GLN A 487 7.31 -7.72 -4.31
N ALA A 488 6.03 -7.93 -3.99
CA ALA A 488 5.61 -8.52 -2.71
C ALA A 488 6.17 -9.94 -2.52
N GLU A 489 6.29 -10.72 -3.59
CA GLU A 489 6.89 -12.06 -3.59
C GLU A 489 8.31 -12.11 -3.04
N ILE A 490 9.16 -11.14 -3.40
CA ILE A 490 10.53 -11.06 -2.89
C ILE A 490 10.52 -10.88 -1.36
N TYR A 491 9.66 -10.02 -0.85
CA TYR A 491 9.55 -9.73 0.59
C TYR A 491 9.01 -10.93 1.37
N TRP A 492 7.84 -11.46 1.02
CA TRP A 492 7.27 -12.55 1.82
C TRP A 492 8.08 -13.84 1.71
N GLN A 493 8.76 -14.11 0.58
CA GLN A 493 9.67 -15.27 0.49
C GLN A 493 10.84 -15.13 1.46
N THR A 494 11.37 -13.91 1.61
CA THR A 494 12.43 -13.61 2.58
C THR A 494 11.93 -13.89 3.99
N LEU A 495 10.80 -13.29 4.38
CA LEU A 495 10.19 -13.51 5.71
C LEU A 495 9.95 -15.00 5.99
N PHE A 496 9.54 -15.79 5.00
CA PHE A 496 9.24 -17.22 5.20
C PHE A 496 10.47 -18.12 5.32
N THR A 497 11.64 -17.66 4.90
CA THR A 497 12.81 -18.53 4.71
C THR A 497 14.09 -18.03 5.37
N ARG A 498 14.10 -16.81 5.90
CA ARG A 498 15.28 -16.13 6.45
C ARG A 498 15.00 -15.50 7.81
N GLY A 499 14.53 -16.34 8.74
CA GLY A 499 14.52 -16.03 10.16
C GLY A 499 15.79 -16.51 10.86
N GLY A 500 16.25 -15.72 11.83
CA GLY A 500 17.46 -15.94 12.62
C GLY A 500 18.75 -15.51 11.91
N ASP A 501 19.86 -15.43 12.65
CA ASP A 501 21.16 -14.96 12.16
C ASP A 501 21.67 -15.69 10.89
N ASP A 502 21.63 -15.02 9.76
CA ASP A 502 21.98 -15.51 8.44
C ASP A 502 23.36 -15.03 7.95
N THR A 503 23.92 -15.73 6.96
CA THR A 503 25.12 -15.25 6.24
C THR A 503 24.91 -15.35 4.75
N LEU A 504 24.70 -14.19 4.12
CA LEU A 504 24.28 -14.06 2.74
C LEU A 504 25.36 -13.41 1.88
N VAL A 505 25.44 -13.86 0.63
CA VAL A 505 26.30 -13.25 -0.39
C VAL A 505 25.47 -13.07 -1.63
N CYS A 506 25.26 -11.83 -2.06
CA CYS A 506 24.51 -11.52 -3.28
C CYS A 506 25.12 -12.30 -4.46
N ASP A 507 24.34 -13.17 -5.10
CA ASP A 507 24.83 -14.13 -6.09
C ASP A 507 24.73 -13.60 -7.53
N VAL A 508 23.86 -12.61 -7.76
CA VAL A 508 23.72 -11.82 -8.98
C VAL A 508 24.49 -10.49 -8.82
N ALA A 509 25.10 -9.98 -9.89
CA ALA A 509 25.67 -8.64 -9.85
C ALA A 509 24.55 -7.61 -10.05
N GLY A 510 24.37 -6.72 -9.07
CA GLY A 510 23.33 -5.70 -9.09
C GLY A 510 21.95 -6.23 -8.70
N GLY A 511 21.92 -7.14 -7.72
CA GLY A 511 20.70 -7.77 -7.23
C GLY A 511 20.19 -7.11 -5.95
N MET A 512 18.87 -7.17 -5.75
CA MET A 512 18.23 -6.88 -4.47
C MET A 512 18.35 -8.11 -3.55
N MET A 513 18.75 -7.89 -2.30
CA MET A 513 18.93 -8.93 -1.29
C MET A 513 18.38 -8.44 0.04
N MET A 514 17.47 -9.22 0.63
CA MET A 514 16.95 -9.00 1.97
C MET A 514 17.44 -10.08 2.90
N ALA A 515 17.90 -9.71 4.09
CA ALA A 515 18.40 -10.65 5.07
C ALA A 515 17.24 -11.27 5.84
N GLY A 516 16.34 -10.46 6.38
CA GLY A 516 15.14 -10.93 7.08
C GLY A 516 15.20 -10.48 8.53
N ALA A 517 14.88 -11.36 9.47
CA ALA A 517 15.08 -11.07 10.89
C ALA A 517 16.22 -11.92 11.42
N GLY A 518 17.02 -11.40 12.35
CA GLY A 518 18.24 -12.02 12.84
C GLY A 518 19.39 -11.02 12.84
N ASN A 519 20.51 -11.38 13.47
CA ASN A 519 21.74 -10.61 13.33
C ASN A 519 22.50 -11.12 12.09
N ASP A 520 22.21 -10.54 10.95
CA ASP A 520 22.59 -11.09 9.66
C ASP A 520 23.94 -10.56 9.17
N HIS A 521 24.63 -11.35 8.37
CA HIS A 521 25.85 -10.96 7.71
C HIS A 521 25.64 -10.98 6.20
N VAL A 522 25.38 -9.81 5.61
CA VAL A 522 25.10 -9.68 4.18
C VAL A 522 26.25 -9.02 3.45
N GLN A 523 26.59 -9.58 2.29
CA GLN A 523 27.71 -9.10 1.50
C GLN A 523 27.38 -9.03 0.00
N GLY A 524 27.42 -7.82 -0.54
CA GLY A 524 27.40 -7.51 -1.97
C GLY A 524 28.64 -7.99 -2.73
N ARG A 525 28.70 -7.63 -4.02
CA ARG A 525 29.76 -8.04 -4.96
C ARG A 525 30.44 -6.87 -5.66
N ARG A 526 30.15 -6.65 -6.94
CA ARG A 526 30.84 -5.69 -7.83
C ARG A 526 29.85 -4.93 -8.71
N GLY A 527 28.55 -5.18 -8.50
CA GLY A 527 27.46 -4.52 -9.21
C GLY A 527 26.74 -3.63 -8.22
N ILE A 528 25.83 -2.78 -8.71
CA ILE A 528 25.00 -1.88 -7.91
C ILE A 528 23.98 -2.71 -7.12
N ASP A 529 24.33 -3.09 -5.91
CA ASP A 529 23.54 -3.99 -5.08
C ASP A 529 22.57 -3.18 -4.20
N GLN A 530 21.37 -3.71 -3.97
CA GLN A 530 20.43 -3.21 -2.97
C GLN A 530 20.37 -4.25 -1.85
N ILE A 531 20.82 -3.90 -0.65
CA ILE A 531 20.94 -4.80 0.49
C ILE A 531 20.10 -4.26 1.63
N MET A 532 19.17 -5.07 2.13
CA MET A 532 18.37 -4.78 3.31
C MET A 532 18.67 -5.81 4.37
N GLY A 533 19.02 -5.36 5.58
CA GLY A 533 19.22 -6.19 6.77
C GLY A 533 17.87 -6.71 7.25
N GLY A 534 17.05 -5.82 7.76
CA GLY A 534 15.70 -6.12 8.23
C GLY A 534 15.64 -5.90 9.73
N ALA A 535 15.35 -6.92 10.53
CA ALA A 535 15.24 -6.77 11.98
C ALA A 535 16.35 -7.52 12.72
N GLY A 536 17.09 -6.88 13.62
CA GLY A 536 18.21 -7.45 14.36
C GLY A 536 19.49 -6.66 14.12
N ASP A 537 20.57 -6.99 14.83
CA ASP A 537 21.85 -6.26 14.73
C ASP A 537 22.65 -6.77 13.52
N ASP A 538 22.50 -6.10 12.37
CA ASP A 538 22.98 -6.55 11.08
C ASP A 538 24.39 -6.05 10.72
N TYR A 539 25.07 -6.82 9.88
CA TYR A 539 26.35 -6.49 9.28
C TYR A 539 26.24 -6.52 7.76
N LEU A 540 26.21 -5.34 7.13
CA LEU A 540 26.00 -5.18 5.69
C LEU A 540 27.25 -4.63 5.00
N THR A 541 27.61 -5.16 3.82
CA THR A 541 28.76 -4.66 3.04
C THR A 541 28.49 -4.67 1.53
N GLY A 542 28.48 -3.51 0.86
CA GLY A 542 28.25 -3.37 -0.59
C GLY A 542 29.46 -3.76 -1.45
N ARG A 543 30.62 -3.19 -1.08
CA ARG A 543 31.98 -3.34 -1.65
C ARG A 543 32.34 -2.37 -2.76
N ALA A 544 31.71 -2.46 -3.92
CA ALA A 544 32.15 -1.74 -5.11
C ALA A 544 31.00 -1.58 -6.09
N ALA A 545 31.00 -0.44 -6.79
CA ALA A 545 29.81 0.15 -7.41
C ALA A 545 28.97 0.92 -6.39
N ALA A 546 28.05 1.75 -6.90
CA ALA A 546 27.16 2.57 -6.10
C ALA A 546 26.05 1.68 -5.52
N ASP A 547 26.17 1.30 -4.25
CA ASP A 547 25.27 0.38 -3.56
C ASP A 547 24.26 1.12 -2.67
N LEU A 548 23.09 0.51 -2.43
CA LEU A 548 22.13 0.93 -1.41
C LEU A 548 22.12 -0.11 -0.28
N LEU A 549 22.46 0.30 0.93
CA LEU A 549 22.43 -0.53 2.13
C LEU A 549 21.42 0.07 3.11
N ASP A 550 20.50 -0.75 3.58
CA ASP A 550 19.49 -0.41 4.58
C ASP A 550 19.59 -1.40 5.74
N GLY A 551 19.90 -0.90 6.94
CA GLY A 551 20.04 -1.70 8.16
C GLY A 551 18.70 -2.24 8.62
N GLY A 552 17.76 -1.33 8.87
CA GLY A 552 16.42 -1.64 9.31
C GLY A 552 16.26 -1.39 10.81
N ASP A 553 15.64 -2.30 11.55
CA ASP A 553 15.52 -2.20 13.01
C ASP A 553 16.67 -2.96 13.68
N GLY A 554 17.46 -2.36 14.57
CA GLY A 554 18.56 -3.02 15.28
C GLY A 554 19.80 -2.14 15.41
N ASP A 555 20.83 -2.59 16.12
CA ASP A 555 22.12 -1.88 16.19
C ASP A 555 23.06 -2.36 15.05
N ASP A 556 23.10 -1.67 13.90
CA ASP A 556 23.70 -2.18 12.66
C ASP A 556 25.14 -1.68 12.34
N ASP A 557 25.93 -2.44 11.55
CA ASP A 557 27.23 -2.02 10.96
C ASP A 557 27.17 -2.09 9.42
N LEU A 558 26.99 -0.93 8.79
CA LEU A 558 26.88 -0.77 7.33
C LEU A 558 28.18 -0.27 6.71
N ARG A 559 28.59 -0.89 5.59
CA ARG A 559 29.81 -0.53 4.85
C ARG A 559 29.58 -0.44 3.34
N GLY A 560 29.56 0.77 2.80
CA GLY A 560 29.41 1.05 1.36
C GLY A 560 30.57 0.47 0.55
N GLY A 561 31.75 1.07 0.66
CA GLY A 561 32.99 0.48 0.16
C GLY A 561 33.71 1.34 -0.87
N GLN A 562 33.35 1.23 -2.14
CA GLN A 562 33.94 2.00 -3.23
C GLN A 562 32.83 2.50 -4.13
N ASP A 563 33.03 3.72 -4.64
CA ASP A 563 32.05 4.44 -5.47
C ASP A 563 30.94 5.03 -4.58
N ASP A 564 30.01 5.76 -5.17
CA ASP A 564 29.11 6.66 -4.45
C ASP A 564 27.92 5.85 -3.86
N ASP A 565 27.95 5.57 -2.55
CA ASP A 565 27.00 4.68 -1.88
C ASP A 565 25.89 5.42 -1.09
N VAL A 566 24.76 4.76 -0.85
CA VAL A 566 23.70 5.22 0.07
C VAL A 566 23.55 4.22 1.22
N LEU A 567 23.70 4.69 2.45
CA LEU A 567 23.58 3.91 3.67
C LEU A 567 22.48 4.49 4.56
N LEU A 568 21.50 3.66 4.91
CA LEU A 568 20.39 3.96 5.83
C LEU A 568 20.57 3.07 7.07
N GLY A 569 20.73 3.65 8.26
CA GLY A 569 20.83 2.89 9.51
C GLY A 569 19.47 2.31 9.88
N GLY A 570 18.48 3.20 10.05
CA GLY A 570 17.11 2.80 10.37
C GLY A 570 16.82 3.10 11.83
N GLY A 571 16.40 2.13 12.62
CA GLY A 571 16.14 2.32 14.05
C GLY A 571 17.09 1.54 14.92
N GLY A 572 17.87 2.20 15.78
CA GLY A 572 18.79 1.56 16.72
C GLY A 572 20.06 2.38 16.91
N LYS A 573 21.20 1.74 17.22
CA LYS A 573 22.48 2.45 17.38
C LYS A 573 23.47 2.01 16.31
N ASP A 574 23.48 2.73 15.21
CA ASP A 574 24.09 2.26 13.99
C ASP A 574 25.52 2.76 13.77
N ASN A 575 26.27 2.02 12.96
CA ASN A 575 27.64 2.34 12.58
C ASN A 575 27.80 2.34 11.06
N LEU A 576 27.60 3.50 10.44
CA LEU A 576 27.64 3.66 9.00
C LEU A 576 29.02 4.09 8.51
N ARG A 577 29.54 3.42 7.48
CA ARG A 577 30.84 3.71 6.85
C ARG A 577 30.77 3.73 5.33
N GLY A 578 30.77 4.92 4.73
CA GLY A 578 30.77 5.09 3.26
C GLY A 578 32.06 4.60 2.59
N HIS A 579 33.20 4.84 3.24
CA HIS A 579 34.56 4.53 2.77
C HIS A 579 35.11 5.42 1.66
N LYS A 580 34.82 5.15 0.39
CA LYS A 580 35.37 5.89 -0.75
C LYS A 580 34.27 6.13 -1.76
N GLY A 581 34.08 7.37 -2.16
CA GLY A 581 32.94 7.75 -2.99
C GLY A 581 32.35 9.01 -2.42
N ASN A 582 31.45 9.66 -3.15
CA ASN A 582 30.61 10.71 -2.58
C ASN A 582 29.40 10.02 -1.97
N ASP A 583 29.47 9.71 -0.69
CA ASP A 583 28.53 8.82 -0.03
C ASP A 583 27.41 9.62 0.64
N GLN A 584 26.22 9.02 0.76
CA GLN A 584 25.11 9.53 1.56
C GLN A 584 24.85 8.59 2.74
N LEU A 585 24.95 9.11 3.96
CA LEU A 585 24.76 8.35 5.19
C LEU A 585 23.63 8.99 6.01
N PHE A 586 22.63 8.19 6.36
CA PHE A 586 21.49 8.56 7.19
C PHE A 586 21.45 7.63 8.40
N GLY A 587 21.60 8.15 9.62
CA GLY A 587 21.57 7.36 10.85
C GLY A 587 20.15 6.83 11.11
N GLY A 588 19.21 7.74 11.31
CA GLY A 588 17.82 7.40 11.56
C GLY A 588 17.47 7.64 13.02
N ASP A 589 16.76 6.70 13.65
CA ASP A 589 16.40 6.79 15.05
C ASP A 589 17.48 6.14 15.93
N GLY A 590 17.96 6.83 16.96
CA GLY A 590 18.86 6.35 18.00
C GLY A 590 20.23 7.05 18.01
N ASP A 591 21.21 6.49 18.72
CA ASP A 591 22.50 7.17 18.94
C ASP A 591 23.58 6.64 17.98
N ASP A 592 23.74 7.29 16.82
CA ASP A 592 24.47 6.72 15.68
C ASP A 592 25.91 7.22 15.53
N ILE A 593 26.69 6.45 14.76
CA ILE A 593 28.06 6.79 14.37
C ILE A 593 28.21 6.75 12.85
N LEU A 594 28.24 7.92 12.22
CA LEU A 594 28.40 8.06 10.77
C LEU A 594 29.85 8.45 10.42
N ASN A 595 30.48 7.70 9.53
CA ASN A 595 31.85 7.94 9.08
C ASN A 595 31.97 7.82 7.56
N ALA A 596 31.90 8.96 6.88
CA ALA A 596 31.81 8.97 5.42
C ALA A 596 33.10 8.52 4.73
N GLY A 597 34.25 9.12 5.06
CA GLY A 597 35.55 8.58 4.64
C GLY A 597 36.27 9.44 3.61
N TYR A 598 36.20 9.10 2.33
CA TYR A 598 36.85 9.84 1.25
C TYR A 598 35.84 10.22 0.18
N GLY A 599 35.57 11.51 0.05
CA GLY A 599 34.72 12.03 -1.01
C GLY A 599 34.06 13.32 -0.58
N ASN A 600 33.13 13.83 -1.38
CA ASN A 600 32.29 14.92 -0.93
C ASN A 600 30.99 14.30 -0.43
N ASP A 601 30.89 14.11 0.87
CA ASP A 601 29.87 13.24 1.44
C ASP A 601 28.72 14.04 2.08
N TYR A 602 27.56 13.41 2.17
CA TYR A 602 26.38 13.91 2.87
C TYR A 602 26.09 13.01 4.08
N LEU A 603 25.97 13.61 5.26
CA LEU A 603 25.69 12.90 6.51
C LEU A 603 24.51 13.57 7.24
N HIS A 604 23.52 12.77 7.60
CA HIS A 604 22.39 13.18 8.44
C HIS A 604 22.26 12.21 9.62
N GLY A 605 22.37 12.71 10.87
CA GLY A 605 22.26 11.89 12.07
C GLY A 605 20.85 11.33 12.22
N GLY A 606 19.86 12.21 12.38
CA GLY A 606 18.47 11.80 12.56
C GLY A 606 18.00 12.18 13.95
N ALA A 607 17.42 11.25 14.68
CA ALA A 607 16.92 11.48 16.03
C ALA A 607 17.76 10.74 17.07
N GLY A 608 18.50 11.45 17.91
CA GLY A 608 19.28 10.89 19.01
C GLY A 608 20.60 11.64 19.21
N ASP A 609 21.49 11.13 20.07
CA ASP A 609 22.77 11.80 20.32
C ASP A 609 23.86 11.25 19.38
N ASP A 610 24.00 11.82 18.19
CA ASP A 610 24.80 11.25 17.10
C ASP A 610 26.28 11.71 17.04
N THR A 611 27.11 10.95 16.33
CA THR A 611 28.49 11.32 16.00
C THR A 611 28.78 11.23 14.51
N LEU A 612 28.91 12.39 13.85
CA LEU A 612 29.16 12.51 12.41
C LEU A 612 30.62 12.87 12.11
N LEU A 613 31.26 12.08 11.24
CA LEU A 613 32.67 12.19 10.86
C LEU A 613 32.83 12.26 9.33
N GLY A 614 32.91 13.46 8.74
CA GLY A 614 33.09 13.64 7.29
C GLY A 614 34.46 13.18 6.75
N LYS A 615 35.50 13.24 7.60
CA LYS A 615 36.90 12.86 7.29
C LYS A 615 37.56 13.67 6.16
N HIS A 616 37.41 13.29 4.89
CA HIS A 616 38.17 13.87 3.77
C HIS A 616 37.24 14.31 2.66
N GLY A 617 37.41 15.54 2.17
CA GLY A 617 36.66 16.13 1.08
C GLY A 617 35.71 17.21 1.60
N THR A 618 34.79 17.67 0.77
CA THR A 618 33.87 18.78 1.05
C THR A 618 32.54 18.21 1.49
N ASN A 619 32.28 18.15 2.79
CA ASN A 619 31.15 17.40 3.32
C ASN A 619 30.00 18.30 3.77
N VAL A 620 28.79 17.75 3.82
CA VAL A 620 27.62 18.32 4.48
C VAL A 620 27.27 17.45 5.68
N LEU A 621 27.18 18.04 6.86
CA LEU A 621 26.88 17.35 8.11
C LEU A 621 25.66 18.01 8.77
N ILE A 622 24.61 17.23 8.99
CA ILE A 622 23.37 17.63 9.66
C ILE A 622 23.19 16.71 10.87
N GLY A 623 23.14 17.27 12.08
CA GLY A 623 22.96 16.49 13.30
C GLY A 623 21.56 15.88 13.36
N GLY A 624 20.54 16.75 13.35
CA GLY A 624 19.15 16.36 13.50
C GLY A 624 18.66 16.64 14.92
N GLU A 625 17.70 15.88 15.40
CA GLU A 625 17.21 16.00 16.77
C GLU A 625 18.21 15.35 17.73
N GLY A 626 18.51 15.99 18.87
CA GLY A 626 19.39 15.42 19.90
C GLY A 626 20.79 16.05 19.93
N TRP A 627 21.65 15.62 20.85
CA TRP A 627 22.91 16.34 21.16
C TRP A 627 24.10 15.78 20.39
N ASP A 628 24.33 16.34 19.20
CA ASP A 628 25.26 15.72 18.26
C ASP A 628 26.71 16.18 18.39
N ILE A 629 27.62 15.37 17.85
CA ILE A 629 29.04 15.68 17.68
C ILE A 629 29.40 15.67 16.20
N LEU A 630 29.64 16.85 15.64
CA LEU A 630 29.96 17.02 14.22
C LEU A 630 31.46 17.28 14.01
N ARG A 631 32.07 16.56 13.07
CA ARG A 631 33.47 16.77 12.67
C ARG A 631 33.66 16.56 11.16
N GLY A 632 33.70 17.67 10.43
CA GLY A 632 33.94 17.72 8.98
C GLY A 632 35.25 17.04 8.57
N GLY A 633 36.40 17.55 9.03
CA GLY A 633 37.69 16.88 8.80
C GLY A 633 38.64 17.74 7.97
N SER A 634 39.02 17.28 6.78
CA SER A 634 39.84 18.04 5.84
C SER A 634 39.05 18.35 4.58
N GLY A 635 39.08 19.60 4.11
CA GLY A 635 38.25 20.07 3.01
C GLY A 635 37.37 21.21 3.50
N ALA A 636 36.48 21.70 2.64
CA ALA A 636 35.57 22.79 3.01
C ALA A 636 34.24 22.21 3.46
N ASP A 637 34.04 22.08 4.77
CA ASP A 637 32.88 21.37 5.31
C ASP A 637 31.72 22.33 5.65
N SER A 638 30.49 21.84 5.52
CA SER A 638 29.26 22.57 5.86
C SER A 638 28.58 21.88 7.03
N PHE A 639 28.41 22.59 8.15
CA PHE A 639 27.66 22.13 9.30
C PHE A 639 26.30 22.82 9.29
N VAL A 640 25.23 22.07 9.03
CA VAL A 640 23.88 22.62 8.82
C VAL A 640 23.08 22.50 10.10
N PHE A 641 22.34 23.57 10.42
CA PHE A 641 21.40 23.63 11.54
C PHE A 641 20.05 24.10 11.00
N SER A 642 18.99 23.29 11.14
CA SER A 642 17.63 23.66 10.74
C SER A 642 16.78 24.10 11.93
N VAL A 643 15.70 24.83 11.63
CA VAL A 643 14.64 25.12 12.61
C VAL A 643 13.75 23.91 12.90
N ASP A 644 13.74 22.94 11.99
CA ASP A 644 12.88 21.76 12.06
C ASP A 644 13.49 20.63 12.92
N ASP A 645 14.80 20.67 13.19
CA ASP A 645 15.57 19.63 13.91
C ASP A 645 15.35 19.61 15.44
N GLY A 646 14.20 20.07 15.94
CA GLY A 646 13.92 20.16 17.39
C GLY A 646 14.80 21.17 18.17
N LEU A 647 15.85 21.71 17.53
CA LEU A 647 16.78 22.75 17.98
C LEU A 647 17.48 22.39 19.31
N SER A 648 18.04 21.18 19.33
CA SER A 648 19.08 20.73 20.26
C SER A 648 20.39 21.53 20.09
N VAL A 649 21.42 21.24 20.91
CA VAL A 649 22.68 22.00 20.93
C VAL A 649 23.83 21.09 20.55
N ASP A 650 24.29 21.21 19.31
CA ASP A 650 25.32 20.31 18.81
C ASP A 650 26.72 20.83 19.10
N THR A 651 27.69 19.93 19.03
CA THR A 651 29.09 20.23 19.24
C THR A 651 29.90 20.06 17.96
N VAL A 652 30.31 21.17 17.36
CA VAL A 652 31.24 21.17 16.22
C VAL A 652 32.68 21.09 16.72
N ARG A 653 33.47 20.14 16.21
CA ARG A 653 34.86 19.93 16.61
C ARG A 653 35.81 20.06 15.43
N ARG A 654 36.96 20.70 15.69
CA ARG A 654 38.04 20.92 14.69
C ARG A 654 37.61 21.75 13.47
N PHE A 655 36.76 22.74 13.69
CA PHE A 655 36.35 23.72 12.68
C PHE A 655 37.56 24.46 12.08
N GLN A 656 37.59 24.62 10.76
CA GLN A 656 38.63 25.28 10.00
C GLN A 656 38.13 26.60 9.41
N THR A 657 38.47 27.72 10.04
CA THR A 657 37.88 29.06 9.78
C THR A 657 38.05 29.64 8.37
N GLN A 658 38.85 29.01 7.51
CA GLN A 658 39.07 29.45 6.13
C GLN A 658 38.46 28.50 5.10
N GLN A 659 37.80 27.43 5.55
CA GLN A 659 37.27 26.37 4.68
C GLN A 659 35.85 26.00 5.11
N ASP A 660 35.62 25.87 6.40
CA ASP A 660 34.35 25.40 6.95
C ASP A 660 33.34 26.53 7.13
N ARG A 661 32.06 26.15 7.07
CA ARG A 661 30.92 27.06 7.28
C ARG A 661 29.86 26.41 8.17
N LEU A 662 29.23 27.24 9.00
CA LEU A 662 27.97 26.93 9.66
C LEU A 662 26.84 27.46 8.79
N VAL A 663 25.91 26.60 8.41
CA VAL A 663 24.76 26.92 7.56
C VAL A 663 23.51 26.93 8.43
N LEU A 664 22.71 27.98 8.31
CA LEU A 664 21.45 28.16 9.02
C LEU A 664 20.31 28.03 8.01
N GLN A 665 19.51 26.98 8.16
CA GLN A 665 18.41 26.66 7.25
C GLN A 665 17.05 26.87 7.93
N GLY A 666 16.09 27.47 7.22
CA GLY A 666 14.75 27.78 7.70
C GLY A 666 14.68 28.90 8.75
N PHE A 667 15.82 29.40 9.23
CA PHE A 667 15.87 30.56 10.11
C PHE A 667 15.58 31.86 9.33
N ASP A 668 14.87 32.79 9.96
CA ASP A 668 14.69 34.15 9.44
C ASP A 668 16.07 34.78 9.13
N PRO A 669 16.37 35.16 7.87
CA PRO A 669 17.65 35.75 7.48
C PRO A 669 17.97 37.07 8.21
N ASP A 670 16.95 37.76 8.76
CA ASP A 670 17.11 38.96 9.58
C ASP A 670 17.29 38.65 11.08
N ALA A 671 17.29 37.36 11.48
CA ALA A 671 17.48 36.95 12.86
C ALA A 671 18.86 37.37 13.40
N ARG A 672 18.87 37.82 14.66
CA ARG A 672 20.12 38.23 15.31
C ARG A 672 21.00 37.01 15.63
N VAL A 673 22.16 36.93 14.98
CA VAL A 673 23.25 35.98 15.29
C VAL A 673 24.18 36.57 16.37
N GLN A 674 24.52 35.77 17.39
CA GLN A 674 25.44 36.15 18.48
C GLN A 674 26.40 34.99 18.79
N THR A 675 27.67 35.29 19.00
CA THR A 675 28.67 34.32 19.44
C THR A 675 29.21 34.71 20.82
N MET A 676 29.46 33.72 21.69
CA MET A 676 29.98 33.95 23.04
C MET A 676 31.05 32.91 23.39
N SER A 677 32.18 33.36 23.95
CA SER A 677 33.20 32.45 24.44
C SER A 677 32.81 31.88 25.81
N PHE A 678 32.92 30.56 25.96
CA PHE A 678 32.79 29.87 27.23
C PHE A 678 33.89 28.81 27.36
N GLN A 679 34.80 28.99 28.32
CA GLN A 679 35.88 28.04 28.63
C GLN A 679 36.80 27.68 27.43
N GLY A 680 36.93 28.58 26.45
CA GLY A 680 37.75 28.35 25.25
C GLY A 680 36.98 27.74 24.08
N ASP A 681 35.67 27.51 24.23
CA ASP A 681 34.76 27.16 23.14
C ASP A 681 33.88 28.37 22.79
N THR A 682 33.27 28.34 21.61
CA THR A 682 32.34 29.38 21.15
C THR A 682 30.93 28.84 21.03
N ALA A 683 30.00 29.41 21.80
CA ALA A 683 28.57 29.16 21.69
C ALA A 683 27.94 30.10 20.64
N VAL A 684 27.11 29.57 19.75
CA VAL A 684 26.45 30.28 18.66
C VAL A 684 24.94 30.35 18.94
N PHE A 685 24.39 31.56 18.89
CA PHE A 685 22.98 31.83 19.13
C PHE A 685 22.32 32.51 17.94
N VAL A 686 21.12 32.06 17.56
CA VAL A 686 20.29 32.66 16.49
C VAL A 686 18.92 32.97 17.05
N GLY A 687 18.45 34.21 16.91
CA GLY A 687 17.16 34.64 17.48
C GLY A 687 17.07 34.52 19.01
N GLY A 688 18.21 34.36 19.70
CA GLY A 688 18.29 34.12 21.14
C GLY A 688 18.30 32.65 21.55
N LYS A 689 18.20 31.70 20.60
CA LYS A 689 18.33 30.27 20.87
C LYS A 689 19.76 29.80 20.65
N HIS A 690 20.27 28.93 21.55
CA HIS A 690 21.58 28.30 21.41
C HIS A 690 21.44 27.15 20.42
N ILE A 691 22.23 27.17 19.33
CA ILE A 691 22.14 26.16 18.27
C ILE A 691 23.38 25.28 18.19
N ALA A 692 24.56 25.80 18.55
CA ALA A 692 25.80 25.05 18.39
C ALA A 692 26.89 25.55 19.35
N THR A 693 27.77 24.63 19.76
CA THR A 693 29.03 24.92 20.43
C THR A 693 30.22 24.49 19.57
N VAL A 694 31.01 25.44 19.10
CA VAL A 694 32.23 25.19 18.33
C VAL A 694 33.44 25.09 19.27
N LYS A 695 34.05 23.90 19.34
CA LYS A 695 35.14 23.62 20.28
C LYS A 695 36.47 24.27 19.88
N GLY A 696 37.10 24.95 20.84
CA GLY A 696 38.45 25.50 20.69
C GLY A 696 38.58 26.67 19.71
N LEU A 697 37.47 27.34 19.39
CA LEU A 697 37.43 28.45 18.45
C LEU A 697 37.15 29.78 19.15
N ASP A 698 37.75 30.88 18.69
CA ASP A 698 37.46 32.22 19.19
C ASP A 698 36.17 32.77 18.55
N PRO A 699 35.26 33.43 19.30
CA PRO A 699 34.04 34.00 18.72
C PRO A 699 34.28 34.97 17.57
N ASP A 700 35.42 35.67 17.54
CA ASP A 700 35.77 36.63 16.49
C ASP A 700 36.10 35.93 15.15
N ASP A 701 36.38 34.62 15.17
CA ASP A 701 36.62 33.82 13.97
C ASP A 701 35.31 33.35 13.30
N LEU A 702 34.16 33.56 13.94
CA LEU A 702 32.84 33.23 13.39
C LEU A 702 32.12 34.49 12.91
N VAL A 703 32.19 34.74 11.60
CA VAL A 703 31.68 35.96 10.96
C VAL A 703 30.46 35.65 10.08
N LEU A 704 29.37 36.36 10.33
CA LEU A 704 28.16 36.28 9.50
C LEU A 704 28.45 36.76 8.07
N GLY A 705 28.06 35.94 7.09
CA GLY A 705 28.32 36.13 5.66
C GLY A 705 29.65 35.56 5.18
N ASP A 706 30.47 34.99 6.08
CA ASP A 706 31.73 34.30 5.75
C ASP A 706 31.68 32.86 6.25
N THR A 707 31.80 32.66 7.57
CA THR A 707 31.77 31.33 8.21
C THR A 707 30.39 30.96 8.77
N ILE A 708 29.46 31.90 8.88
CA ILE A 708 28.05 31.65 9.22
C ILE A 708 27.19 32.17 8.07
N ILE A 709 26.34 31.33 7.48
CA ILE A 709 25.57 31.65 6.28
C ILE A 709 24.11 31.22 6.49
N PHE A 710 23.16 32.09 6.11
CA PHE A 710 21.77 31.67 5.93
C PHE A 710 21.61 31.15 4.51
N ASP A 711 21.19 29.90 4.36
CA ASP A 711 21.02 29.27 3.06
C ASP A 711 19.90 28.22 3.13
N ASP A 712 18.84 28.45 2.37
CA ASP A 712 17.68 27.55 2.25
C ASP A 712 17.76 26.68 1.00
N THR A 713 18.86 26.71 0.24
CA THR A 713 19.00 25.81 -0.89
C THR A 713 19.10 24.37 -0.42
N PRO A 714 18.29 23.44 -0.95
CA PRO A 714 18.43 22.02 -0.66
C PRO A 714 19.83 21.53 -1.03
N PHE A 715 20.47 20.79 -0.12
CA PHE A 715 21.71 20.08 -0.37
C PHE A 715 21.33 18.70 -0.94
N VAL A 716 21.28 18.56 -2.27
CA VAL A 716 21.03 17.28 -2.96
C VAL A 716 22.29 16.82 -3.68
#